data_AF-A0A1N6UQC7-F1
#
_entry.id   AF-A0A1N6UQC7-F1
#
_cell.length_a   1.000
_cell.length_b   1.000
_cell.length_c   1.000
_cell.angle_alpha   90.00
_cell.angle_beta   90.00
_cell.angle_gamma   90.00
#
_symmetry.space_group_name_H-M   'P 1'
#
loop_
_entity.id
_entity.type
_entity.pdbx_description
1 polymer ?
#
loop_
_entity_poly.entity_id
_entity_poly.type
_entity_poly.pdbx_seq_one_letter_code
_entity_poly.pdbx_strand_id
1 'polypeptide(L)'
;MRRRVTAGLATAAAALLAAGVVATPASGAPAASPTPSSDRTEHGPDNLPDPKADQQRELRKQAIGDLLSGKAKLETRHGSKVIKINDKFVEYQQPPKVDPIFTMLVNFGDKVDPRTGGAAGPVVNQIPEPDRNYDGGATDDNSTTWSANYDRQHYLDMFYGSGESMRDFYLAQSGGRYTVGGDVSDWVTVPYNEARYGSNAIPESDGSWNFIKDTATSWYDSQVAAGKTPEQIKDYLAQFDIWDRYDFDQDGNFNEPDGYIDHFQAVHAGIGEEAGGGAEGEDAIWSHRWGAFTNLAGTAGPEGNKAGGVQIGDTGMWIRDYTTEPENGGLGVFAHEYGHDLGLPDLYDTVGGDNGVGFWSLMSSGSWLSHGKQDIGSTPGYMDPWSKLYLGWLNYSTVEYGKGTSEVTLGPAGDSDGPRAQAVVVNLPPQEQTTAYNTPFGGSYEWWGGSADDLNTTLTRQLDLTGASSASINAKAWYEIEEDYDYLYAEVSTDNGASWTQLTNSLVDDAETGVDGSSNGDWVDLNYDLSAYAGKVVQFRYRYQSDGGLHLAGAFLDNVSLVKDGAAAWTDDAETLAAEWTARGFTRMNGEVTAEYPRFYIAENRTYFGYDATLETGGYNYGFSNTRPNWVERYANQPGMMVWYVNYAYGDNNTSEHPGYGLDLPVDVRPGPITVPGQGTITNRRNGFDAAFSLKQKPAQTFHLNGVPVTLPKLKANPVFDDSMVDRYWSAQNEQNSVKVAGTGTRIEIVKQGNKPTDNMVVRVSN
;
A
#
# COMPACT_ATOMS: atom_id res chain seq x y z
N MET A 1 -21.04 18.21 24.17
CA MET A 1 -22.08 19.00 24.88
C MET A 1 -23.46 18.65 24.31
N ARG A 2 -24.33 18.02 25.12
CA ARG A 2 -25.80 17.83 24.98
C ARG A 2 -26.39 17.15 23.72
N ARG A 3 -26.67 15.83 23.88
CA ARG A 3 -27.94 15.09 23.63
C ARG A 3 -28.91 15.63 22.57
N ARG A 4 -29.42 14.72 21.72
CA ARG A 4 -30.81 14.20 21.84
C ARG A 4 -31.14 13.05 20.88
N VAL A 5 -31.64 11.98 21.50
CA VAL A 5 -32.54 10.95 20.96
C VAL A 5 -33.85 11.58 20.47
N THR A 6 -34.40 11.07 19.35
CA THR A 6 -35.86 10.95 19.18
C THR A 6 -36.18 9.69 18.39
N ALA A 7 -36.96 8.81 19.01
CA ALA A 7 -37.57 7.64 18.40
C ALA A 7 -39.02 7.95 17.97
N GLY A 8 -39.45 7.34 16.86
CA GLY A 8 -40.78 6.75 16.66
C GLY A 8 -41.94 7.65 16.25
N LEU A 9 -42.62 7.28 15.17
CA LEU A 9 -44.06 6.95 15.18
C LEU A 9 -44.53 6.29 13.88
N ALA A 10 -45.27 5.20 14.06
CA ALA A 10 -45.93 4.37 13.06
C ALA A 10 -47.17 5.04 12.43
N THR A 11 -47.63 4.57 11.25
CA THR A 11 -48.92 3.82 11.11
C THR A 11 -49.33 3.52 9.65
N ALA A 12 -49.74 2.26 9.47
CA ALA A 12 -50.94 1.76 8.78
C ALA A 12 -51.07 1.79 7.23
N ALA A 13 -51.28 0.57 6.72
CA ALA A 13 -51.69 0.20 5.37
C ALA A 13 -53.16 0.52 5.05
N ALA A 14 -53.46 0.73 3.76
CA ALA A 14 -54.72 0.32 3.14
C ALA A 14 -54.58 0.23 1.61
N ALA A 15 -54.86 -0.96 1.07
CA ALA A 15 -55.00 -1.25 -0.35
C ALA A 15 -56.35 -0.77 -0.90
N LEU A 16 -56.43 -0.46 -2.20
CA LEU A 16 -57.62 -0.66 -3.06
C LEU A 16 -57.26 -0.60 -4.55
N LEU A 17 -57.66 -1.66 -5.27
CA LEU A 17 -57.54 -1.90 -6.69
C LEU A 17 -58.56 -1.09 -7.52
N ALA A 18 -58.17 -0.63 -8.70
CA ALA A 18 -59.06 -0.49 -9.87
C ALA A 18 -58.27 -0.58 -11.18
N ALA A 19 -58.82 -1.35 -12.12
CA ALA A 19 -58.17 -1.89 -13.31
C ALA A 19 -58.20 -0.97 -14.55
N GLY A 20 -57.25 -1.24 -15.46
CA GLY A 20 -57.46 -1.15 -16.90
C GLY A 20 -56.66 -0.07 -17.63
N VAL A 21 -55.62 -0.48 -18.36
CA VAL A 21 -55.51 -0.43 -19.83
C VAL A 21 -54.19 -1.13 -20.20
N VAL A 22 -54.30 -2.13 -21.08
CA VAL A 22 -53.17 -2.84 -21.68
C VAL A 22 -52.49 -1.89 -22.67
N ALA A 23 -51.26 -1.51 -22.36
CA ALA A 23 -50.31 -1.02 -23.35
C ALA A 23 -49.02 -1.83 -23.15
N THR A 24 -48.67 -2.63 -24.15
CA THR A 24 -47.35 -3.24 -24.29
C THR A 24 -46.30 -2.13 -24.29
N PRO A 25 -45.40 -2.03 -23.29
CA PRO A 25 -44.22 -1.21 -23.48
C PRO A 25 -43.32 -1.97 -24.46
N ALA A 26 -43.01 -1.31 -25.58
CA ALA A 26 -41.89 -1.69 -26.41
C ALA A 26 -40.68 -1.86 -25.50
N SER A 27 -39.98 -2.99 -25.63
CA SER A 27 -38.68 -3.22 -25.03
C SER A 27 -37.76 -2.10 -25.50
N GLY A 28 -37.64 -1.05 -24.70
CA GLY A 28 -36.58 -0.07 -24.85
C GLY A 28 -35.28 -0.85 -24.67
N ALA A 29 -34.39 -0.74 -25.65
CA ALA A 29 -33.01 -1.15 -25.47
C ALA A 29 -32.51 -0.56 -24.13
N PRO A 30 -31.75 -1.32 -23.32
CA PRO A 30 -31.17 -0.76 -22.11
C PRO A 30 -30.44 0.53 -22.48
N ALA A 31 -30.69 1.58 -21.70
CA ALA A 31 -29.95 2.81 -21.81
C ALA A 31 -28.46 2.46 -21.63
N ALA A 32 -27.61 3.00 -22.52
CA ALA A 32 -26.17 2.83 -22.41
C ALA A 32 -25.72 3.18 -20.99
N SER A 33 -25.03 2.24 -20.35
CA SER A 33 -24.37 2.43 -19.06
C SER A 33 -23.45 3.67 -19.11
N PRO A 34 -23.31 4.42 -18.02
CA PRO A 34 -22.37 5.54 -17.96
C PRO A 34 -20.95 5.04 -18.26
N THR A 35 -20.34 5.64 -19.29
CA THR A 35 -18.98 5.38 -19.79
C THR A 35 -17.93 5.91 -18.80
N PRO A 36 -16.70 5.33 -18.74
CA PRO A 36 -15.72 5.67 -17.72
C PRO A 36 -15.26 7.11 -17.86
N SER A 37 -15.60 7.96 -16.89
CA SER A 37 -14.83 9.18 -16.67
C SER A 37 -13.85 8.86 -15.56
N SER A 38 -12.59 8.56 -15.90
CA SER A 38 -11.51 8.29 -14.96
C SER A 38 -11.11 9.50 -14.08
N ASP A 39 -11.99 10.49 -13.94
CA ASP A 39 -11.84 11.65 -13.05
C ASP A 39 -12.87 11.60 -11.90
N ARG A 40 -13.66 10.51 -11.76
CA ARG A 40 -14.74 10.42 -10.75
C ARG A 40 -14.86 9.12 -9.96
N THR A 41 -14.06 8.09 -10.22
CA THR A 41 -14.03 6.91 -9.35
C THR A 41 -13.26 7.28 -8.09
N GLU A 42 -13.86 7.02 -6.91
CA GLU A 42 -13.07 6.95 -5.67
C GLU A 42 -11.98 5.92 -5.93
N HIS A 43 -10.72 6.30 -5.73
CA HIS A 43 -9.60 5.37 -5.91
C HIS A 43 -9.72 4.28 -4.84
N GLY A 44 -9.97 3.05 -5.27
CA GLY A 44 -9.71 1.87 -4.44
C GLY A 44 -8.19 1.74 -4.17
N PRO A 45 -7.81 1.06 -3.08
CA PRO A 45 -6.40 0.76 -2.81
C PRO A 45 -5.88 -0.29 -3.79
N ASP A 46 -4.82 0.01 -4.54
CA ASP A 46 -4.17 -0.95 -5.46
C ASP A 46 -3.27 -1.92 -4.66
N ASN A 47 -2.78 -1.52 -3.48
CA ASN A 47 -2.13 -2.42 -2.51
C ASN A 47 -2.95 -2.60 -1.23
N LEU A 48 -3.60 -3.76 -1.10
CA LEU A 48 -4.48 -4.08 0.02
C LEU A 48 -3.71 -4.47 1.30
N PRO A 49 -4.27 -4.18 2.50
CA PRO A 49 -3.59 -4.43 3.78
C PRO A 49 -3.15 -5.88 3.95
N ASP A 50 -1.88 -6.06 4.31
CA ASP A 50 -1.28 -7.36 4.60
C ASP A 50 -0.27 -7.22 5.75
N PRO A 51 -0.63 -7.68 6.97
CA PRO A 51 0.22 -7.74 8.15
C PRO A 51 1.72 -8.00 7.88
N LYS A 52 2.04 -9.05 7.11
CA LYS A 52 3.45 -9.44 6.85
C LYS A 52 4.15 -8.50 5.87
N ALA A 53 3.45 -8.06 4.82
CA ALA A 53 4.00 -7.12 3.85
C ALA A 53 4.24 -5.75 4.49
N ASP A 54 3.33 -5.33 5.37
CA ASP A 54 3.40 -4.06 6.10
C ASP A 54 4.59 -4.06 7.06
N GLN A 55 4.75 -5.12 7.87
CA GLN A 55 5.92 -5.31 8.73
C GLN A 55 7.22 -5.28 7.92
N GLN A 56 7.30 -6.01 6.81
CA GLN A 56 8.48 -6.05 5.96
C GLN A 56 8.84 -4.65 5.44
N ARG A 57 7.84 -3.86 5.04
CA ARG A 57 8.01 -2.50 4.52
C ARG A 57 8.49 -1.53 5.58
N GLU A 58 7.95 -1.57 6.79
CA GLU A 58 8.42 -0.75 7.91
C GLU A 58 9.86 -1.11 8.30
N LEU A 59 10.18 -2.41 8.43
CA LEU A 59 11.54 -2.87 8.70
C LEU A 59 12.52 -2.41 7.61
N ARG A 60 12.11 -2.45 6.34
CA ARG A 60 12.95 -1.98 5.23
C ARG A 60 13.15 -0.48 5.24
N LYS A 61 12.12 0.33 5.55
CA LYS A 61 12.29 1.79 5.76
C LYS A 61 13.26 2.07 6.90
N GLN A 62 13.11 1.40 8.04
CA GLN A 62 14.04 1.53 9.16
C GLN A 62 15.47 1.17 8.74
N ALA A 63 15.65 0.04 8.05
CA ALA A 63 16.94 -0.43 7.57
C ALA A 63 17.63 0.58 6.65
N ILE A 64 16.89 1.19 5.72
CA ILE A 64 17.39 2.24 4.82
C ILE A 64 17.77 3.49 5.61
N GLY A 65 16.94 3.93 6.56
CA GLY A 65 17.24 5.08 7.42
C GLY A 65 18.51 4.87 8.25
N ASP A 66 18.69 3.68 8.82
CA ASP A 66 19.88 3.32 9.58
C ASP A 66 21.11 3.17 8.68
N LEU A 67 20.96 2.68 7.45
CA LEU A 67 22.04 2.63 6.46
C LEU A 67 22.50 4.03 6.06
N LEU A 68 21.56 4.93 5.71
CA LEU A 68 21.85 6.29 5.28
C LEU A 68 22.48 7.13 6.39
N SER A 69 22.06 6.94 7.63
CA SER A 69 22.64 7.62 8.80
C SER A 69 23.95 6.99 9.30
N GLY A 70 24.35 5.85 8.73
CA GLY A 70 25.55 5.11 9.12
C GLY A 70 25.42 4.31 10.43
N LYS A 71 24.21 4.16 10.98
CA LYS A 71 23.90 3.31 12.14
C LYS A 71 23.97 1.82 11.79
N ALA A 72 23.61 1.45 10.56
CA ALA A 72 23.69 0.10 10.03
C ALA A 72 24.64 -0.01 8.83
N LYS A 73 24.96 -1.24 8.43
CA LYS A 73 25.86 -1.54 7.30
C LYS A 73 25.29 -2.69 6.47
N LEU A 74 25.68 -2.73 5.21
CA LEU A 74 25.39 -3.86 4.33
C LEU A 74 26.29 -5.05 4.66
N GLU A 75 25.67 -6.20 4.80
CA GLU A 75 26.32 -7.50 4.91
C GLU A 75 25.95 -8.35 3.68
N THR A 76 26.85 -9.23 3.23
CA THR A 76 26.49 -10.22 2.21
C THR A 76 26.12 -11.53 2.89
N ARG A 77 24.92 -12.02 2.61
CA ARG A 77 24.41 -13.31 3.07
C ARG A 77 23.79 -14.03 1.89
N HIS A 78 24.24 -15.26 1.64
CA HIS A 78 23.66 -16.15 0.64
C HIS A 78 23.44 -15.53 -0.76
N GLY A 79 24.30 -14.58 -1.16
CA GLY A 79 24.20 -13.86 -2.43
C GLY A 79 23.57 -12.47 -2.33
N SER A 80 22.64 -12.28 -1.39
CA SER A 80 21.97 -10.99 -1.15
C SER A 80 22.81 -10.05 -0.29
N LYS A 81 22.57 -8.75 -0.43
CA LYS A 81 22.98 -7.71 0.51
C LYS A 81 21.84 -7.49 1.49
N VAL A 82 22.12 -7.72 2.76
CA VAL A 82 21.16 -7.57 3.84
C VAL A 82 21.60 -6.46 4.79
N ILE A 83 20.64 -5.91 5.53
CA ILE A 83 20.85 -4.99 6.63
C ILE A 83 20.30 -5.66 7.89
N LYS A 84 21.10 -5.74 8.94
CA LYS A 84 20.66 -6.31 10.22
C LYS A 84 19.99 -5.23 11.07
N ILE A 85 18.75 -5.46 11.49
CA ILE A 85 17.99 -4.59 12.38
C ILE A 85 17.54 -5.42 13.59
N ASN A 86 18.05 -5.05 14.76
CA ASN A 86 17.92 -5.87 15.98
C ASN A 86 18.41 -7.31 15.72
N ASP A 87 17.53 -8.30 15.82
CA ASP A 87 17.84 -9.71 15.54
C ASP A 87 17.28 -10.21 14.20
N LYS A 88 16.60 -9.36 13.41
CA LYS A 88 16.06 -9.67 12.08
C LYS A 88 17.02 -9.23 10.96
N PHE A 89 16.95 -9.90 9.80
CA PHE A 89 17.62 -9.47 8.57
C PHE A 89 16.61 -8.85 7.61
N VAL A 90 17.02 -7.78 6.93
CA VAL A 90 16.25 -7.17 5.85
C VAL A 90 17.05 -7.33 4.57
N GLU A 91 16.49 -8.03 3.58
CA GLU A 91 17.05 -8.03 2.23
C GLU A 91 16.97 -6.62 1.64
N TYR A 92 18.10 -6.08 1.17
CA TYR A 92 18.15 -4.74 0.59
C TYR A 92 18.59 -4.73 -0.87
N GLN A 93 19.58 -5.56 -1.25
CA GLN A 93 19.93 -5.74 -2.66
C GLN A 93 20.02 -7.23 -2.97
N GLN A 94 19.12 -7.69 -3.82
CA GLN A 94 19.17 -9.05 -4.34
C GLN A 94 20.40 -9.25 -5.23
N PRO A 95 20.96 -10.47 -5.31
CA PRO A 95 21.95 -10.79 -6.34
C PRO A 95 21.33 -10.60 -7.73
N PRO A 96 22.14 -10.39 -8.78
CA PRO A 96 21.57 -10.31 -10.11
C PRO A 96 20.77 -11.55 -10.47
N LYS A 97 19.45 -11.40 -10.70
CA LYS A 97 18.54 -12.53 -10.89
C LYS A 97 17.41 -12.22 -11.87
N VAL A 98 16.76 -13.31 -12.28
CA VAL A 98 15.52 -13.32 -13.06
C VAL A 98 14.48 -13.95 -12.15
N ASP A 99 13.53 -13.16 -11.65
CA ASP A 99 12.48 -13.70 -10.80
C ASP A 99 11.37 -14.35 -11.62
N PRO A 100 10.94 -15.55 -11.23
CA PRO A 100 9.91 -16.29 -11.95
C PRO A 100 8.51 -15.82 -11.55
N ILE A 101 7.74 -15.35 -12.52
CA ILE A 101 6.32 -15.01 -12.35
C ILE A 101 5.47 -16.11 -12.96
N PHE A 102 4.48 -16.57 -12.22
CA PHE A 102 3.47 -17.48 -12.73
C PHE A 102 2.14 -16.76 -12.95
N THR A 103 1.78 -16.57 -14.21
CA THR A 103 0.52 -15.91 -14.59
C THR A 103 -0.52 -16.95 -15.00
N MET A 104 -1.72 -16.87 -14.42
CA MET A 104 -2.91 -17.58 -14.89
C MET A 104 -3.86 -16.63 -15.62
N LEU A 105 -4.33 -17.04 -16.80
CA LEU A 105 -5.32 -16.31 -17.59
C LEU A 105 -6.73 -16.86 -17.33
N VAL A 106 -7.69 -16.00 -17.00
CA VAL A 106 -8.94 -16.40 -16.34
C VAL A 106 -10.18 -15.83 -17.02
N ASN A 107 -10.96 -16.71 -17.65
CA ASN A 107 -12.33 -16.42 -18.07
C ASN A 107 -13.31 -16.65 -16.93
N PHE A 108 -14.45 -15.96 -16.97
CA PHE A 108 -15.54 -16.21 -16.05
C PHE A 108 -16.58 -17.17 -16.61
N GLY A 109 -17.24 -17.89 -15.69
CA GLY A 109 -18.27 -18.87 -15.99
C GLY A 109 -19.67 -18.26 -16.03
N ASP A 110 -20.66 -19.14 -15.92
CA ASP A 110 -22.08 -18.80 -16.01
C ASP A 110 -22.87 -19.03 -14.71
N LYS A 111 -22.22 -19.57 -13.66
CA LYS A 111 -22.89 -19.70 -12.36
C LYS A 111 -23.01 -18.31 -11.72
N VAL A 112 -24.17 -18.07 -11.13
CA VAL A 112 -24.49 -16.82 -10.46
C VAL A 112 -24.58 -17.07 -8.96
N ASP A 113 -23.89 -16.25 -8.17
CA ASP A 113 -24.12 -16.19 -6.73
C ASP A 113 -25.36 -15.34 -6.45
N PRO A 114 -26.36 -15.85 -5.72
CA PRO A 114 -27.59 -15.12 -5.45
C PRO A 114 -27.38 -13.84 -4.62
N ARG A 115 -26.22 -13.66 -3.97
CA ARG A 115 -25.89 -12.46 -3.20
C ARG A 115 -25.50 -11.28 -4.09
N THR A 116 -24.83 -11.56 -5.21
CA THR A 116 -24.27 -10.53 -6.11
C THR A 116 -25.02 -10.44 -7.44
N GLY A 117 -25.55 -11.54 -7.96
CA GLY A 117 -26.25 -11.54 -9.26
C GLY A 117 -25.27 -11.43 -10.42
N GLY A 118 -25.47 -10.44 -11.31
CA GLY A 118 -24.60 -10.20 -12.47
C GLY A 118 -24.94 -11.02 -13.73
N ALA A 119 -24.35 -10.61 -14.86
CA ALA A 119 -24.42 -11.33 -16.13
C ALA A 119 -23.40 -12.48 -16.19
N ALA A 120 -23.51 -13.40 -17.14
CA ALA A 120 -22.52 -14.46 -17.33
C ALA A 120 -21.27 -13.92 -18.05
N GLY A 121 -20.09 -14.48 -17.76
CA GLY A 121 -18.82 -13.98 -18.27
C GLY A 121 -18.26 -12.81 -17.42
N PRO A 122 -17.40 -11.97 -18.02
CA PRO A 122 -16.96 -11.98 -19.42
C PRO A 122 -16.00 -13.14 -19.77
N VAL A 123 -15.78 -13.33 -21.07
CA VAL A 123 -14.69 -14.17 -21.60
C VAL A 123 -13.80 -13.35 -22.52
N VAL A 124 -12.55 -13.76 -22.67
CA VAL A 124 -11.51 -13.08 -23.44
C VAL A 124 -11.96 -12.69 -24.85
N ASN A 125 -11.41 -11.58 -25.35
CA ASN A 125 -11.62 -10.97 -26.65
C ASN A 125 -13.06 -10.46 -26.88
N GLN A 126 -13.71 -10.02 -25.80
CA GLN A 126 -15.05 -9.41 -25.87
C GLN A 126 -15.05 -7.89 -25.67
N ILE A 127 -13.89 -7.29 -25.39
CA ILE A 127 -13.73 -5.85 -25.25
C ILE A 127 -13.95 -5.18 -26.62
N PRO A 128 -14.90 -4.23 -26.75
CA PRO A 128 -15.17 -3.55 -28.01
C PRO A 128 -13.95 -2.78 -28.53
N GLU A 129 -13.72 -2.82 -29.84
CA GLU A 129 -12.69 -2.01 -30.49
C GLU A 129 -12.99 -0.51 -30.30
N PRO A 130 -12.04 0.30 -29.80
CA PRO A 130 -12.25 1.72 -29.57
C PRO A 130 -12.41 2.49 -30.89
N ASP A 131 -13.29 3.50 -30.91
CA ASP A 131 -13.51 4.34 -32.09
C ASP A 131 -12.34 5.30 -32.30
N ARG A 132 -11.41 4.88 -33.18
CA ARG A 132 -10.26 5.69 -33.59
C ARG A 132 -10.53 6.62 -34.77
N ASN A 133 -11.76 6.68 -35.28
CA ASN A 133 -12.13 7.62 -36.35
C ASN A 133 -12.51 8.97 -35.73
N TYR A 134 -11.49 9.76 -35.39
CA TYR A 134 -11.65 11.01 -34.64
C TYR A 134 -12.38 12.10 -35.43
N ASP A 135 -13.72 12.06 -35.41
CA ASP A 135 -14.59 13.01 -36.10
C ASP A 135 -15.08 14.14 -35.19
N GLY A 136 -14.64 14.14 -33.92
CA GLY A 136 -15.02 15.08 -32.88
C GLY A 136 -16.27 14.66 -32.10
N GLY A 137 -16.82 13.47 -32.38
CA GLY A 137 -17.97 12.89 -31.73
C GLY A 137 -17.68 12.28 -30.36
N ALA A 138 -18.75 11.93 -29.64
CA ALA A 138 -18.68 11.38 -28.30
C ALA A 138 -18.15 9.95 -28.23
N THR A 139 -18.05 9.25 -29.36
CA THR A 139 -17.48 7.91 -29.45
C THR A 139 -15.96 7.92 -29.58
N ASP A 140 -15.37 9.05 -30.01
CA ASP A 140 -13.92 9.19 -30.15
C ASP A 140 -13.18 8.73 -28.89
N ASP A 141 -12.34 7.72 -29.04
CA ASP A 141 -11.58 7.13 -27.96
C ASP A 141 -10.09 7.14 -28.32
N ASN A 142 -9.27 7.79 -27.51
CA ASN A 142 -7.80 7.71 -27.59
C ASN A 142 -7.15 7.38 -26.24
N SER A 143 -7.92 6.78 -25.32
CA SER A 143 -7.50 6.40 -23.98
C SER A 143 -7.47 4.89 -23.78
N THR A 144 -8.44 4.16 -24.33
CA THR A 144 -8.56 2.72 -24.07
C THR A 144 -7.44 1.92 -24.73
N THR A 145 -6.68 1.14 -23.97
CA THR A 145 -5.74 0.15 -24.54
C THR A 145 -6.53 -1.03 -25.11
N TRP A 146 -6.21 -1.47 -26.33
CA TRP A 146 -6.96 -2.52 -27.02
C TRP A 146 -6.09 -3.36 -27.97
N SER A 147 -6.32 -4.67 -27.98
CA SER A 147 -5.77 -5.65 -28.93
C SER A 147 -6.91 -6.46 -29.56
N ALA A 148 -6.73 -6.87 -30.82
CA ALA A 148 -7.67 -7.76 -31.49
C ALA A 148 -7.62 -9.20 -30.95
N ASN A 149 -6.55 -9.55 -30.24
CA ASN A 149 -6.37 -10.87 -29.66
C ASN A 149 -5.47 -10.82 -28.40
N TYR A 150 -6.03 -11.21 -27.27
CA TYR A 150 -5.40 -11.36 -25.96
C TYR A 150 -5.13 -12.84 -25.67
N ASP A 151 -4.43 -13.52 -26.58
CA ASP A 151 -4.02 -14.90 -26.35
C ASP A 151 -2.81 -15.00 -25.42
N ARG A 152 -2.43 -16.23 -25.06
CA ARG A 152 -1.23 -16.48 -24.26
C ARG A 152 0.04 -15.82 -24.83
N GLN A 153 0.18 -15.75 -26.15
CA GLN A 153 1.38 -15.17 -26.77
C GLN A 153 1.42 -13.65 -26.58
N HIS A 154 0.28 -12.98 -26.61
CA HIS A 154 0.18 -11.55 -26.29
C HIS A 154 0.82 -11.24 -24.92
N TYR A 155 0.46 -11.99 -23.87
CA TYR A 155 1.03 -11.79 -22.53
C TYR A 155 2.49 -12.24 -22.41
N LEU A 156 2.87 -13.35 -23.06
CA LEU A 156 4.29 -13.75 -23.11
C LEU A 156 5.16 -12.66 -23.76
N ASP A 157 4.68 -12.01 -24.80
CA ASP A 157 5.38 -10.90 -25.45
C ASP A 157 5.42 -9.65 -24.56
N MET A 158 4.32 -9.31 -23.90
CA MET A 158 4.23 -8.16 -22.99
C MET A 158 5.11 -8.36 -21.74
N PHE A 159 5.19 -9.57 -21.19
CA PHE A 159 5.95 -9.81 -19.97
C PHE A 159 7.41 -10.12 -20.25
N TYR A 160 7.70 -10.95 -21.25
CA TYR A 160 9.05 -11.54 -21.43
C TYR A 160 9.65 -11.35 -22.82
N GLY A 161 8.94 -10.65 -23.71
CA GLY A 161 9.37 -10.39 -25.08
C GLY A 161 10.69 -9.63 -25.15
N SER A 162 11.32 -9.63 -26.32
CA SER A 162 12.58 -8.92 -26.55
C SER A 162 12.42 -7.42 -26.83
N GLY A 163 11.19 -6.93 -26.86
CA GLY A 163 10.86 -5.51 -27.03
C GLY A 163 10.51 -4.85 -25.70
N GLU A 164 9.78 -3.74 -25.77
CA GLU A 164 9.16 -3.08 -24.62
C GLU A 164 8.26 -4.10 -23.90
N SER A 165 8.67 -4.50 -22.69
CA SER A 165 8.09 -5.61 -21.93
C SER A 165 8.39 -5.44 -20.44
N MET A 166 7.73 -6.20 -19.56
CA MET A 166 8.03 -6.19 -18.11
C MET A 166 9.50 -6.51 -17.85
N ARG A 167 10.00 -7.53 -18.54
CA ARG A 167 11.41 -7.94 -18.51
C ARG A 167 12.33 -6.78 -18.87
N ASP A 168 12.11 -6.13 -20.01
CA ASP A 168 12.93 -5.00 -20.47
C ASP A 168 12.85 -3.81 -19.50
N PHE A 169 11.65 -3.48 -19.03
CA PHE A 169 11.41 -2.38 -18.09
C PHE A 169 12.17 -2.57 -16.78
N TYR A 170 12.02 -3.73 -16.12
CA TYR A 170 12.71 -4.00 -14.85
C TYR A 170 14.22 -4.12 -15.02
N LEU A 171 14.69 -4.62 -16.16
CA LEU A 171 16.11 -4.63 -16.49
C LEU A 171 16.66 -3.20 -16.61
N ALA A 172 15.93 -2.30 -17.27
CA ALA A 172 16.31 -0.90 -17.40
C ALA A 172 16.23 -0.13 -16.07
N GLN A 173 15.19 -0.37 -15.26
CA GLN A 173 15.01 0.26 -13.95
C GLN A 173 16.12 -0.09 -12.97
N SER A 174 16.53 -1.35 -12.93
CA SER A 174 17.52 -1.87 -11.99
C SER A 174 18.97 -1.64 -12.44
N GLY A 175 19.20 -1.10 -13.63
CA GLY A 175 20.55 -0.98 -14.20
C GLY A 175 21.18 -2.33 -14.53
N GLY A 176 20.37 -3.26 -15.04
CA GLY A 176 20.80 -4.59 -15.46
C GLY A 176 20.96 -5.62 -14.33
N ARG A 177 20.56 -5.29 -13.10
CA ARG A 177 20.69 -6.17 -11.93
C ARG A 177 19.49 -7.09 -11.75
N TYR A 178 18.30 -6.68 -12.14
CA TYR A 178 17.07 -7.38 -11.84
C TYR A 178 16.18 -7.40 -13.06
N THR A 179 15.50 -8.51 -13.32
CA THR A 179 14.48 -8.61 -14.36
C THR A 179 13.54 -9.76 -14.02
N VAL A 180 12.51 -9.92 -14.83
CA VAL A 180 11.47 -10.93 -14.63
C VAL A 180 11.46 -11.93 -15.79
N GLY A 181 11.08 -13.16 -15.48
CA GLY A 181 10.85 -14.24 -16.41
C GLY A 181 9.70 -15.10 -15.89
N GLY A 182 9.32 -16.16 -16.59
CA GLY A 182 8.28 -17.04 -16.09
C GLY A 182 7.45 -17.67 -17.18
N ASP A 183 6.20 -17.97 -16.84
CA ASP A 183 5.25 -18.60 -17.74
C ASP A 183 3.84 -18.02 -17.56
N VAL A 184 3.07 -18.12 -18.63
CA VAL A 184 1.66 -17.71 -18.68
C VAL A 184 0.85 -18.95 -19.02
N SER A 185 -0.26 -19.21 -18.35
CA SER A 185 -1.14 -20.34 -18.70
C SER A 185 -1.92 -20.10 -19.99
N ASP A 186 -2.52 -21.15 -20.55
CA ASP A 186 -3.69 -20.96 -21.41
C ASP A 186 -4.88 -20.43 -20.58
N TRP A 187 -5.87 -19.84 -21.24
CA TRP A 187 -7.09 -19.37 -20.57
C TRP A 187 -7.88 -20.52 -19.93
N VAL A 188 -8.10 -20.44 -18.63
CA VAL A 188 -9.00 -21.33 -17.88
C VAL A 188 -10.30 -20.63 -17.55
N THR A 189 -11.32 -21.36 -17.07
CA THR A 189 -12.63 -20.76 -16.76
C THR A 189 -13.02 -21.07 -15.32
N VAL A 190 -13.17 -20.03 -14.50
CA VAL A 190 -13.70 -20.15 -13.14
C VAL A 190 -15.20 -20.41 -13.17
N PRO A 191 -15.80 -21.04 -12.15
CA PRO A 191 -17.17 -21.53 -12.24
C PRO A 191 -18.23 -20.42 -12.25
N TYR A 192 -18.00 -19.31 -11.54
CA TYR A 192 -18.94 -18.19 -11.45
C TYR A 192 -18.64 -17.07 -12.44
N ASN A 193 -19.63 -16.20 -12.63
CA ASN A 193 -19.47 -14.91 -13.31
C ASN A 193 -18.63 -13.92 -12.50
N GLU A 194 -18.18 -12.84 -13.15
CA GLU A 194 -17.32 -11.82 -12.53
C GLU A 194 -17.93 -11.19 -11.28
N ALA A 195 -19.25 -10.94 -11.26
CA ALA A 195 -19.95 -10.39 -10.11
C ALA A 195 -19.83 -11.23 -8.82
N ARG A 196 -19.54 -12.53 -8.88
CA ARG A 196 -19.23 -13.31 -7.65
C ARG A 196 -17.94 -12.81 -6.99
N TYR A 197 -17.02 -12.29 -7.78
CA TYR A 197 -15.66 -12.01 -7.38
C TYR A 197 -15.39 -10.51 -7.22
N GLY A 198 -15.94 -9.66 -8.10
CA GLY A 198 -15.68 -8.22 -8.10
C GLY A 198 -16.74 -7.35 -7.44
N SER A 199 -17.96 -7.86 -7.19
CA SER A 199 -19.07 -7.00 -6.77
C SER A 199 -18.85 -6.32 -5.41
N ASN A 200 -19.01 -5.00 -5.38
CA ASN A 200 -19.00 -4.16 -4.18
C ASN A 200 -20.12 -4.47 -3.15
N ALA A 201 -21.02 -5.41 -3.46
CA ALA A 201 -22.08 -5.86 -2.56
C ALA A 201 -21.62 -6.87 -1.50
N ILE A 202 -20.39 -7.40 -1.61
CA ILE A 202 -19.79 -8.34 -0.67
C ILE A 202 -18.43 -7.83 -0.17
N PRO A 203 -17.91 -8.32 0.97
CA PRO A 203 -16.56 -8.00 1.38
C PRO A 203 -15.56 -8.42 0.30
N GLU A 204 -14.59 -7.56 0.01
CA GLU A 204 -13.56 -7.78 -1.00
C GLU A 204 -12.78 -9.08 -0.75
N SER A 205 -12.52 -9.44 0.52
CA SER A 205 -11.90 -10.72 0.90
C SER A 205 -12.74 -11.95 0.50
N ASP A 206 -14.08 -11.87 0.53
CA ASP A 206 -14.93 -12.97 0.05
C ASP A 206 -14.94 -13.05 -1.49
N GLY A 207 -14.81 -11.92 -2.18
CA GLY A 207 -14.69 -11.87 -3.64
C GLY A 207 -13.33 -12.36 -4.12
N SER A 208 -12.30 -11.55 -3.91
CA SER A 208 -10.95 -11.68 -4.46
C SER A 208 -10.23 -12.95 -4.00
N TRP A 209 -10.32 -13.35 -2.72
CA TRP A 209 -9.65 -14.59 -2.29
C TRP A 209 -10.28 -15.84 -2.90
N ASN A 210 -11.60 -15.85 -3.09
CA ASN A 210 -12.26 -16.95 -3.78
C ASN A 210 -11.98 -16.93 -5.29
N PHE A 211 -11.75 -15.76 -5.90
CA PHE A 211 -11.26 -15.67 -7.27
C PHE A 211 -9.92 -16.37 -7.45
N ILE A 212 -8.95 -16.10 -6.57
CA ILE A 212 -7.63 -16.77 -6.60
C ILE A 212 -7.76 -18.28 -6.35
N LYS A 213 -8.61 -18.67 -5.40
CA LYS A 213 -8.89 -20.08 -5.11
C LYS A 213 -9.48 -20.84 -6.31
N ASP A 214 -10.49 -20.26 -6.95
CA ASP A 214 -11.15 -20.89 -8.08
C ASP A 214 -10.27 -20.85 -9.33
N THR A 215 -9.42 -19.82 -9.48
CA THR A 215 -8.38 -19.73 -10.51
C THR A 215 -7.38 -20.87 -10.37
N ALA A 216 -6.80 -21.05 -9.18
CA ALA A 216 -5.84 -22.13 -8.90
C ALA A 216 -6.47 -23.52 -9.11
N THR A 217 -7.72 -23.71 -8.69
CA THR A 217 -8.47 -24.95 -8.86
C THR A 217 -8.71 -25.24 -10.35
N SER A 218 -9.20 -24.26 -11.10
CA SER A 218 -9.52 -24.39 -12.52
C SER A 218 -8.26 -24.69 -13.35
N TRP A 219 -7.14 -24.06 -13.02
CA TRP A 219 -5.86 -24.36 -13.64
C TRP A 219 -5.37 -25.77 -13.31
N TYR A 220 -5.35 -26.16 -12.03
CA TYR A 220 -4.92 -27.50 -11.64
C TYR A 220 -5.76 -28.60 -12.34
N ASP A 221 -7.08 -28.45 -12.33
CA ASP A 221 -8.00 -29.38 -12.98
C ASP A 221 -7.75 -29.45 -14.50
N SER A 222 -7.42 -28.32 -15.14
CA SER A 222 -7.05 -28.30 -16.56
C SER A 222 -5.78 -29.10 -16.84
N GLN A 223 -4.78 -29.05 -15.95
CA GLN A 223 -3.54 -29.81 -16.11
C GLN A 223 -3.77 -31.32 -15.91
N VAL A 224 -4.59 -31.70 -14.92
CA VAL A 224 -4.99 -33.09 -14.71
C VAL A 224 -5.79 -33.61 -15.91
N ALA A 225 -6.72 -32.81 -16.45
CA ALA A 225 -7.47 -33.16 -17.66
C ALA A 225 -6.54 -33.30 -18.89
N ALA A 226 -5.45 -32.54 -18.95
CA ALA A 226 -4.39 -32.69 -19.94
C ALA A 226 -3.47 -33.90 -19.71
N GLY A 227 -3.72 -34.71 -18.67
CA GLY A 227 -3.03 -35.95 -18.37
C GLY A 227 -1.77 -35.79 -17.52
N LYS A 228 -1.56 -34.64 -16.87
CA LYS A 228 -0.47 -34.43 -15.91
C LYS A 228 -0.80 -35.13 -14.59
N THR A 229 0.19 -35.74 -13.95
CA THR A 229 0.05 -36.24 -12.57
C THR A 229 0.28 -35.10 -11.57
N PRO A 230 -0.24 -35.21 -10.32
CA PRO A 230 0.04 -34.23 -9.27
C PRO A 230 1.53 -33.93 -9.08
N GLU A 231 2.39 -34.95 -9.16
CA GLU A 231 3.84 -34.79 -9.05
C GLU A 231 4.43 -33.98 -10.22
N GLN A 232 3.95 -34.18 -11.45
CA GLN A 232 4.42 -33.39 -12.60
C GLN A 232 3.99 -31.92 -12.50
N ILE A 233 2.81 -31.67 -11.91
CA ILE A 233 2.34 -30.30 -11.66
C ILE A 233 3.19 -29.67 -10.56
N LYS A 234 3.46 -30.39 -9.46
CA LYS A 234 4.35 -29.94 -8.40
C LYS A 234 5.75 -29.61 -8.92
N ASP A 235 6.36 -30.51 -9.70
CA ASP A 235 7.70 -30.31 -10.27
C ASP A 235 7.76 -29.07 -11.17
N TYR A 236 6.66 -28.77 -11.89
CA TYR A 236 6.53 -27.54 -12.68
C TYR A 236 6.38 -26.31 -11.77
N LEU A 237 5.55 -26.36 -10.74
CA LEU A 237 5.30 -25.23 -9.84
C LEU A 237 6.53 -24.87 -9.00
N ALA A 238 7.37 -25.85 -8.64
CA ALA A 238 8.59 -25.64 -7.85
C ALA A 238 9.65 -24.75 -8.53
N GLN A 239 9.51 -24.43 -9.82
CA GLN A 239 10.38 -23.46 -10.49
C GLN A 239 10.04 -22.00 -10.15
N PHE A 240 8.87 -21.76 -9.55
CA PHE A 240 8.36 -20.46 -9.15
C PHE A 240 8.40 -20.27 -7.62
N ASP A 241 9.12 -21.12 -6.89
CA ASP A 241 9.33 -21.05 -5.44
C ASP A 241 10.84 -21.13 -5.21
N ILE A 242 11.50 -19.98 -5.25
CA ILE A 242 12.95 -19.84 -5.08
C ILE A 242 13.33 -18.68 -4.14
N TRP A 243 12.34 -17.94 -3.63
CA TRP A 243 12.54 -16.75 -2.82
C TRP A 243 11.68 -16.79 -1.55
N ASP A 244 12.36 -16.84 -0.40
CA ASP A 244 11.74 -16.64 0.90
C ASP A 244 11.61 -15.14 1.16
N ARG A 245 10.48 -14.59 0.71
CA ARG A 245 10.14 -13.16 0.85
C ARG A 245 10.27 -12.66 2.29
N TYR A 246 9.89 -13.48 3.27
CA TYR A 246 9.70 -13.05 4.65
C TYR A 246 10.75 -13.57 5.63
N ASP A 247 11.79 -14.28 5.17
CA ASP A 247 12.81 -14.91 6.01
C ASP A 247 12.14 -15.73 7.11
N PHE A 248 11.21 -16.62 6.72
CA PHE A 248 10.23 -17.21 7.64
C PHE A 248 10.90 -18.04 8.75
N ASP A 249 12.07 -18.62 8.47
CA ASP A 249 12.88 -19.37 9.42
C ASP A 249 13.98 -18.54 10.13
N GLN A 250 14.10 -17.26 9.74
CA GLN A 250 14.94 -16.23 10.35
C GLN A 250 16.45 -16.50 10.27
N ASP A 251 16.92 -17.16 9.22
CA ASP A 251 18.35 -17.46 9.04
C ASP A 251 19.08 -16.38 8.20
N GLY A 252 18.33 -15.49 7.54
CA GLY A 252 18.81 -14.43 6.67
C GLY A 252 19.16 -14.88 5.25
N ASN A 253 18.66 -16.03 4.80
CA ASN A 253 18.79 -16.58 3.46
C ASN A 253 17.47 -16.48 2.67
N PHE A 254 17.25 -15.33 2.06
CA PHE A 254 16.10 -15.09 1.19
C PHE A 254 16.11 -15.93 -0.11
N ASN A 255 17.24 -16.54 -0.49
CA ASN A 255 17.37 -17.26 -1.77
C ASN A 255 17.12 -18.76 -1.59
N GLU A 256 16.01 -19.11 -0.97
CA GLU A 256 15.55 -20.48 -0.77
C GLU A 256 14.02 -20.59 -0.86
N PRO A 257 13.48 -21.78 -1.15
CA PRO A 257 12.02 -21.96 -1.24
C PRO A 257 11.34 -21.89 0.12
N ASP A 258 10.14 -21.32 0.16
CA ASP A 258 9.31 -21.20 1.37
C ASP A 258 7.97 -21.96 1.27
N GLY A 259 7.72 -22.59 0.11
CA GLY A 259 6.51 -23.37 -0.20
C GLY A 259 5.40 -22.55 -0.88
N TYR A 260 5.59 -21.24 -1.03
CA TYR A 260 4.70 -20.36 -1.77
C TYR A 260 5.25 -20.05 -3.17
N ILE A 261 4.37 -19.76 -4.12
CA ILE A 261 4.77 -19.21 -5.41
C ILE A 261 5.26 -17.78 -5.19
N ASP A 262 6.53 -17.50 -5.54
CA ASP A 262 7.24 -16.24 -5.28
C ASP A 262 6.47 -15.03 -5.80
N HIS A 263 5.95 -15.13 -7.03
CA HIS A 263 5.22 -14.08 -7.74
C HIS A 263 4.08 -14.71 -8.54
N PHE A 264 2.83 -14.47 -8.15
CA PHE A 264 1.64 -14.98 -8.82
C PHE A 264 0.77 -13.85 -9.36
N GLN A 265 0.25 -14.02 -10.58
CA GLN A 265 -0.66 -13.08 -11.22
C GLN A 265 -1.89 -13.80 -11.76
N ALA A 266 -3.08 -13.22 -11.55
CA ALA A 266 -4.32 -13.68 -12.16
C ALA A 266 -4.85 -12.60 -13.12
N VAL A 267 -4.75 -12.84 -14.43
CA VAL A 267 -5.28 -11.92 -15.45
C VAL A 267 -6.70 -12.32 -15.79
N HIS A 268 -7.67 -11.47 -15.48
CA HIS A 268 -9.08 -11.76 -15.71
C HIS A 268 -9.58 -11.21 -17.06
N ALA A 269 -10.55 -11.89 -17.66
CA ALA A 269 -11.23 -11.41 -18.86
C ALA A 269 -11.99 -10.09 -18.58
N GLY A 270 -12.10 -9.20 -19.57
CA GLY A 270 -12.84 -7.94 -19.42
C GLY A 270 -11.99 -6.74 -18.99
N ILE A 271 -12.67 -5.67 -18.58
CA ILE A 271 -12.07 -4.38 -18.20
C ILE A 271 -12.14 -4.26 -16.68
N GLY A 272 -11.06 -3.82 -16.04
CA GLY A 272 -11.01 -3.61 -14.59
C GLY A 272 -11.93 -2.48 -14.12
N GLU A 273 -12.41 -2.56 -12.89
CA GLU A 273 -13.31 -1.56 -12.32
C GLU A 273 -12.67 -0.15 -12.29
N GLU A 274 -11.34 -0.08 -12.11
CA GLU A 274 -10.59 1.19 -12.10
C GLU A 274 -10.67 1.94 -13.44
N ALA A 275 -10.93 1.22 -14.53
CA ALA A 275 -11.18 1.74 -15.87
C ALA A 275 -12.67 1.78 -16.23
N GLY A 276 -13.56 1.63 -15.24
CA GLY A 276 -15.02 1.68 -15.33
C GLY A 276 -15.72 0.35 -15.63
N GLY A 277 -15.01 -0.78 -15.57
CA GLY A 277 -15.58 -2.14 -15.58
C GLY A 277 -16.24 -2.60 -16.88
N GLY A 278 -16.21 -1.78 -17.94
CA GLY A 278 -16.78 -2.12 -19.24
C GLY A 278 -18.27 -2.47 -19.18
N ALA A 279 -18.60 -3.71 -19.56
CA ALA A 279 -19.98 -4.20 -19.55
C ALA A 279 -20.47 -4.58 -18.13
N GLU A 280 -19.55 -4.95 -17.24
CA GLU A 280 -19.89 -5.38 -15.87
C GLU A 280 -19.92 -4.21 -14.89
N GLY A 281 -19.27 -3.09 -15.21
CA GLY A 281 -19.31 -1.88 -14.37
C GLY A 281 -18.75 -2.15 -12.96
N GLU A 282 -19.51 -1.81 -11.92
CA GLU A 282 -19.13 -2.01 -10.50
C GLU A 282 -19.10 -3.50 -10.07
N ASP A 283 -19.46 -4.44 -10.96
CA ASP A 283 -19.29 -5.87 -10.72
C ASP A 283 -17.94 -6.41 -11.23
N ALA A 284 -17.17 -5.61 -11.98
CA ALA A 284 -15.84 -5.95 -12.45
C ALA A 284 -14.83 -6.01 -11.28
N ILE A 285 -13.75 -6.77 -11.45
CA ILE A 285 -12.67 -6.77 -10.45
C ILE A 285 -11.85 -5.47 -10.58
N TRP A 286 -11.60 -4.77 -9.46
CA TRP A 286 -10.61 -3.68 -9.37
C TRP A 286 -9.20 -4.27 -9.33
N SER A 287 -8.27 -3.76 -10.14
CA SER A 287 -6.89 -4.25 -10.18
C SER A 287 -6.17 -4.01 -8.85
N HIS A 288 -5.53 -5.04 -8.28
CA HIS A 288 -4.83 -4.89 -7.00
C HIS A 288 -3.79 -5.99 -6.75
N ARG A 289 -2.95 -5.74 -5.75
CA ARG A 289 -2.09 -6.68 -5.05
C ARG A 289 -2.62 -6.99 -3.65
N TRP A 290 -2.65 -8.27 -3.25
CA TRP A 290 -3.01 -8.67 -1.89
C TRP A 290 -2.41 -10.02 -1.45
N GLY A 291 -2.60 -10.37 -0.18
CA GLY A 291 -2.40 -11.71 0.36
C GLY A 291 -3.73 -12.45 0.47
N ALA A 292 -3.82 -13.64 -0.12
CA ALA A 292 -5.01 -14.48 -0.06
C ALA A 292 -5.15 -15.19 1.29
N PHE A 293 -6.34 -15.15 1.89
CA PHE A 293 -6.69 -15.83 3.15
C PHE A 293 -5.65 -15.62 4.27
N THR A 294 -5.16 -14.38 4.44
CA THR A 294 -4.18 -14.02 5.49
C THR A 294 -4.71 -14.28 6.90
N ASN A 295 -6.03 -14.18 7.08
CA ASN A 295 -6.74 -14.53 8.32
C ASN A 295 -6.60 -16.01 8.73
N LEU A 296 -6.07 -16.89 7.87
CA LEU A 296 -5.79 -18.29 8.18
C LEU A 296 -4.34 -18.55 8.61
N ALA A 297 -3.53 -17.50 8.78
CA ALA A 297 -2.17 -17.62 9.31
C ALA A 297 -2.15 -18.45 10.62
N GLY A 298 -1.09 -19.24 10.81
CA GLY A 298 -0.97 -20.23 11.89
C GLY A 298 -1.78 -21.52 11.70
N THR A 299 -2.83 -21.52 10.87
CA THR A 299 -3.69 -22.70 10.66
C THR A 299 -3.51 -23.34 9.28
N ALA A 300 -3.37 -22.54 8.21
CA ALA A 300 -3.21 -22.96 6.82
C ALA A 300 -1.92 -22.43 6.17
N GLY A 301 -1.45 -23.14 5.15
CA GLY A 301 -0.20 -22.86 4.42
C GLY A 301 0.69 -24.11 4.26
N PRO A 302 1.88 -23.98 3.63
CA PRO A 302 2.92 -24.98 3.60
C PRO A 302 3.27 -25.55 4.98
N GLU A 303 3.77 -26.78 4.98
CA GLU A 303 4.24 -27.42 6.23
C GLU A 303 5.44 -26.66 6.79
N GLY A 304 5.31 -26.12 8.00
CA GLY A 304 6.36 -25.31 8.66
C GLY A 304 6.25 -23.80 8.42
N ASN A 305 5.56 -23.36 7.37
CA ASN A 305 5.36 -21.95 7.03
C ASN A 305 3.87 -21.63 6.80
N LYS A 306 3.08 -21.59 7.89
CA LYS A 306 1.62 -21.41 7.81
C LYS A 306 1.23 -19.93 7.78
N ALA A 307 1.31 -19.28 6.63
CA ALA A 307 1.02 -17.85 6.46
C ALA A 307 -0.32 -17.56 5.75
N GLY A 308 -1.24 -18.54 5.70
CA GLY A 308 -2.49 -18.44 4.94
C GLY A 308 -2.32 -18.91 3.50
N GLY A 309 -3.19 -18.44 2.60
CA GLY A 309 -3.12 -18.71 1.16
C GLY A 309 -4.05 -19.81 0.64
N VAL A 310 -3.84 -20.13 -0.63
CA VAL A 310 -4.57 -21.13 -1.42
C VAL A 310 -3.62 -22.23 -1.85
N GLN A 311 -3.92 -23.48 -1.51
CA GLN A 311 -3.17 -24.63 -2.04
C GLN A 311 -3.54 -24.90 -3.50
N ILE A 312 -2.56 -25.10 -4.37
CA ILE A 312 -2.80 -25.47 -5.77
C ILE A 312 -3.05 -26.97 -5.85
N GLY A 313 -4.33 -27.37 -5.89
CA GLY A 313 -4.74 -28.78 -5.87
C GLY A 313 -4.21 -29.51 -4.63
N ASP A 314 -3.60 -30.68 -4.83
CA ASP A 314 -2.95 -31.49 -3.80
C ASP A 314 -1.41 -31.48 -3.91
N THR A 315 -0.84 -30.50 -4.62
CA THR A 315 0.61 -30.45 -4.94
C THR A 315 1.50 -30.16 -3.73
N GLY A 316 0.95 -29.50 -2.70
CA GLY A 316 1.72 -28.96 -1.59
C GLY A 316 2.31 -27.57 -1.84
N MET A 317 2.12 -26.99 -3.02
CA MET A 317 2.50 -25.61 -3.35
C MET A 317 1.33 -24.67 -3.09
N TRP A 318 1.62 -23.44 -2.67
CA TRP A 318 0.60 -22.47 -2.25
C TRP A 318 0.74 -21.12 -2.95
N ILE A 319 -0.37 -20.41 -3.11
CA ILE A 319 -0.41 -19.00 -3.50
C ILE A 319 -0.81 -18.21 -2.28
N ARG A 320 0.01 -17.25 -1.87
CA ARG A 320 -0.34 -16.30 -0.81
C ARG A 320 -0.47 -14.93 -1.42
N ASP A 321 0.65 -14.35 -1.79
CA ASP A 321 0.72 -13.05 -2.44
C ASP A 321 0.31 -13.18 -3.91
N TYR A 322 -0.54 -12.27 -4.36
CA TYR A 322 -0.99 -12.24 -5.75
C TYR A 322 -1.20 -10.80 -6.22
N THR A 323 -1.13 -10.62 -7.54
CA THR A 323 -1.72 -9.48 -8.23
C THR A 323 -2.85 -9.96 -9.15
N THR A 324 -3.81 -9.07 -9.42
CA THR A 324 -4.88 -9.32 -10.39
C THR A 324 -5.11 -8.09 -11.24
N GLU A 325 -5.19 -8.28 -12.55
CA GLU A 325 -5.25 -7.22 -13.54
C GLU A 325 -6.14 -7.65 -14.73
N PRO A 326 -6.77 -6.69 -15.45
CA PRO A 326 -7.72 -7.01 -16.51
C PRO A 326 -7.04 -7.43 -17.81
N GLU A 327 -7.86 -8.00 -18.70
CA GLU A 327 -7.48 -8.48 -20.03
C GLU A 327 -6.77 -7.40 -20.84
N ASN A 328 -7.27 -6.16 -20.79
CA ASN A 328 -6.69 -5.01 -21.49
C ASN A 328 -5.71 -4.20 -20.64
N GLY A 329 -5.21 -4.75 -19.53
CA GLY A 329 -4.12 -4.17 -18.76
C GLY A 329 -2.93 -3.82 -19.66
N GLY A 330 -2.52 -2.56 -19.65
CA GLY A 330 -1.32 -2.14 -20.36
C GLY A 330 -0.05 -2.53 -19.59
N LEU A 331 1.11 -2.52 -20.25
CA LEU A 331 2.39 -2.82 -19.61
C LEU A 331 2.61 -2.01 -18.32
N GLY A 332 2.13 -0.77 -18.28
CA GLY A 332 2.32 0.07 -17.11
C GLY A 332 1.52 -0.33 -15.89
N VAL A 333 0.34 -0.94 -16.05
CA VAL A 333 -0.47 -1.49 -14.93
C VAL A 333 0.24 -2.70 -14.34
N PHE A 334 0.62 -3.67 -15.17
CA PHE A 334 1.38 -4.83 -14.71
C PHE A 334 2.70 -4.44 -14.02
N ALA A 335 3.40 -3.41 -14.53
CA ALA A 335 4.62 -2.90 -13.90
C ALA A 335 4.35 -2.21 -12.56
N HIS A 336 3.18 -1.59 -12.39
CA HIS A 336 2.77 -0.98 -11.13
C HIS A 336 2.50 -2.04 -10.07
N GLU A 337 1.64 -3.02 -10.39
CA GLU A 337 1.28 -4.11 -9.48
C GLU A 337 2.49 -4.95 -9.06
N TYR A 338 3.38 -5.23 -10.00
CA TYR A 338 4.64 -5.91 -9.66
C TYR A 338 5.55 -5.05 -8.77
N GLY A 339 5.44 -3.72 -8.82
CA GLY A 339 6.07 -2.82 -7.86
C GLY A 339 5.59 -3.08 -6.43
N HIS A 340 4.29 -3.29 -6.22
CA HIS A 340 3.73 -3.68 -4.91
C HIS A 340 4.20 -5.05 -4.46
N ASP A 341 4.34 -5.99 -5.38
CA ASP A 341 4.84 -7.32 -5.06
C ASP A 341 6.31 -7.30 -4.59
N LEU A 342 7.09 -6.32 -5.03
CA LEU A 342 8.43 -6.01 -4.50
C LEU A 342 8.43 -5.20 -3.19
N GLY A 343 7.25 -4.88 -2.66
CA GLY A 343 7.02 -4.21 -1.39
C GLY A 343 6.97 -2.69 -1.46
N LEU A 344 6.81 -2.08 -2.64
CA LEU A 344 6.59 -0.64 -2.76
C LEU A 344 5.14 -0.27 -2.43
N PRO A 345 4.88 0.82 -1.69
CA PRO A 345 3.53 1.34 -1.51
C PRO A 345 3.09 2.17 -2.72
N ASP A 346 1.80 2.48 -2.76
CA ASP A 346 1.28 3.56 -3.58
C ASP A 346 1.84 4.91 -3.15
N LEU A 347 2.18 5.74 -4.14
CA LEU A 347 2.62 7.11 -3.93
C LEU A 347 1.56 8.13 -4.37
N TYR A 348 0.44 7.70 -4.96
CA TYR A 348 -0.77 8.55 -5.05
C TYR A 348 -1.54 8.55 -3.72
N ASP A 349 -2.59 9.37 -3.63
CA ASP A 349 -3.44 9.44 -2.43
C ASP A 349 -4.51 8.34 -2.53
N THR A 350 -4.50 7.41 -1.58
CA THR A 350 -5.27 6.15 -1.64
C THR A 350 -6.65 6.23 -0.95
N VAL A 351 -7.01 7.39 -0.39
CA VAL A 351 -8.24 7.59 0.39
C VAL A 351 -9.14 8.69 -0.18
N GLY A 352 -9.04 8.93 -1.49
CA GLY A 352 -9.90 9.86 -2.23
C GLY A 352 -9.36 11.29 -2.37
N GLY A 353 -8.07 11.51 -2.11
CA GLY A 353 -7.36 12.75 -2.44
C GLY A 353 -6.63 12.72 -3.80
N ASP A 354 -5.80 13.73 -4.03
CA ASP A 354 -5.00 13.85 -5.25
C ASP A 354 -3.73 14.66 -4.98
N ASN A 355 -2.56 14.02 -5.11
CA ASN A 355 -1.28 14.60 -4.73
C ASN A 355 -0.38 14.96 -5.94
N GLY A 356 0.79 15.54 -5.64
CA GLY A 356 1.73 16.04 -6.65
C GLY A 356 2.61 15.03 -7.35
N VAL A 357 2.62 13.75 -6.95
CA VAL A 357 3.51 12.73 -7.54
C VAL A 357 3.19 12.56 -9.01
N GLY A 358 1.91 12.39 -9.33
CA GLY A 358 1.39 12.35 -10.70
C GLY A 358 2.24 11.46 -11.62
N PHE A 359 2.55 11.97 -12.81
CA PHE A 359 3.26 11.21 -13.84
C PHE A 359 4.76 11.01 -13.57
N TRP A 360 5.29 11.47 -12.44
CA TRP A 360 6.73 11.38 -12.14
C TRP A 360 7.17 10.02 -11.60
N SER A 361 6.26 9.18 -11.11
CA SER A 361 6.58 7.83 -10.60
C SER A 361 5.68 6.76 -11.20
N LEU A 362 6.26 5.59 -11.48
CA LEU A 362 5.53 4.35 -11.73
C LEU A 362 4.51 4.05 -10.63
N MET A 363 4.85 4.26 -9.36
CA MET A 363 3.98 4.00 -8.18
C MET A 363 2.90 5.09 -8.01
N SER A 364 2.57 5.79 -9.09
CA SER A 364 1.52 6.79 -9.18
C SER A 364 1.03 6.80 -10.63
N SER A 365 0.83 7.96 -11.22
CA SER A 365 0.28 8.05 -12.58
C SER A 365 1.24 7.69 -13.69
N GLY A 366 2.52 7.45 -13.38
CA GLY A 366 3.53 7.03 -14.35
C GLY A 366 3.23 5.66 -14.96
N SER A 367 2.46 4.81 -14.28
CA SER A 367 1.92 3.55 -14.85
C SER A 367 0.97 3.80 -16.03
N TRP A 368 0.34 4.97 -16.10
CA TRP A 368 -0.63 5.31 -17.14
C TRP A 368 -0.02 6.09 -18.33
N LEU A 369 1.30 6.19 -18.42
CA LEU A 369 1.97 6.80 -19.56
C LEU A 369 1.82 5.97 -20.84
N SER A 370 2.26 6.54 -21.96
CA SER A 370 2.20 5.93 -23.28
C SER A 370 3.13 6.68 -24.22
N HIS A 371 3.24 6.21 -25.46
CA HIS A 371 3.91 6.94 -26.54
C HIS A 371 3.08 8.12 -27.09
N GLY A 372 1.91 8.41 -26.52
CA GLY A 372 1.08 9.58 -26.84
C GLY A 372 0.32 9.49 -28.17
N LYS A 373 0.01 8.27 -28.63
CA LYS A 373 -0.61 8.03 -29.95
C LYS A 373 -2.11 7.78 -29.86
N GLN A 374 -2.51 6.64 -29.31
CA GLN A 374 -3.91 6.18 -29.37
C GLN A 374 -4.40 5.57 -28.05
N ASP A 375 -3.63 5.58 -26.96
CA ASP A 375 -3.94 4.88 -25.72
C ASP A 375 -3.30 5.55 -24.48
N ILE A 376 -3.70 5.14 -23.29
CA ILE A 376 -2.99 5.41 -22.03
C ILE A 376 -2.67 4.08 -21.33
N GLY A 377 -1.61 4.06 -20.52
CA GLY A 377 -1.16 2.85 -19.80
C GLY A 377 -0.39 1.83 -20.64
N SER A 378 -0.21 2.06 -21.94
CA SER A 378 0.51 1.14 -22.82
C SER A 378 2.01 1.01 -22.45
N THR A 379 2.59 2.04 -21.81
CA THR A 379 4.02 2.13 -21.55
C THR A 379 4.28 2.92 -20.26
N PRO A 380 4.94 2.33 -19.25
CA PRO A 380 5.22 3.03 -17.99
C PRO A 380 6.28 4.12 -18.12
N GLY A 381 6.27 5.06 -17.18
CA GLY A 381 7.42 5.89 -16.82
C GLY A 381 8.32 5.21 -15.80
N TYR A 382 9.49 5.79 -15.53
CA TYR A 382 10.35 5.25 -14.48
C TYR A 382 9.81 5.49 -13.07
N MET A 383 10.33 4.72 -12.12
CA MET A 383 10.11 4.91 -10.70
C MET A 383 10.78 6.20 -10.25
N ASP A 384 10.19 6.85 -9.24
CA ASP A 384 10.85 7.89 -8.47
C ASP A 384 12.14 7.35 -7.80
N PRO A 385 13.03 8.23 -7.31
CA PRO A 385 14.31 7.79 -6.80
C PRO A 385 14.18 7.15 -5.41
N TRP A 386 13.13 7.41 -4.63
CA TRP A 386 12.90 6.72 -3.36
C TRP A 386 12.53 5.26 -3.58
N SER A 387 11.63 4.95 -4.51
CA SER A 387 11.28 3.58 -4.89
C SER A 387 12.52 2.80 -5.37
N LYS A 388 13.38 3.42 -6.19
CA LYS A 388 14.66 2.82 -6.58
C LYS A 388 15.60 2.64 -5.39
N LEU A 389 15.64 3.59 -4.45
CA LEU A 389 16.45 3.48 -3.23
C LEU A 389 15.94 2.33 -2.36
N TYR A 390 14.62 2.19 -2.24
CA TYR A 390 13.94 1.17 -1.44
C TYR A 390 14.27 -0.24 -1.93
N LEU A 391 14.25 -0.44 -3.25
CA LEU A 391 14.63 -1.70 -3.90
C LEU A 391 16.15 -1.91 -4.00
N GLY A 392 16.96 -0.97 -3.50
CA GLY A 392 18.42 -1.01 -3.59
C GLY A 392 18.96 -0.83 -5.02
N TRP A 393 18.12 -0.33 -5.93
CA TRP A 393 18.41 -0.10 -7.35
C TRP A 393 18.94 1.31 -7.65
N LEU A 394 18.80 2.28 -6.76
CA LEU A 394 19.30 3.62 -7.03
C LEU A 394 20.84 3.66 -7.01
N ASN A 395 21.46 4.19 -8.07
CA ASN A 395 22.85 4.63 -8.02
C ASN A 395 22.89 6.09 -7.53
N TYR A 396 23.35 6.33 -6.31
CA TYR A 396 23.31 7.66 -5.69
C TYR A 396 24.63 8.07 -5.03
N SER A 397 24.78 9.38 -4.82
CA SER A 397 25.75 9.97 -3.89
C SER A 397 25.03 10.50 -2.65
N THR A 398 25.72 10.59 -1.52
CA THR A 398 25.17 11.22 -0.30
C THR A 398 25.85 12.55 0.00
N VAL A 399 25.09 13.47 0.62
CA VAL A 399 25.61 14.70 1.24
C VAL A 399 25.03 14.79 2.64
N GLU A 400 25.90 14.91 3.64
CA GLU A 400 25.49 15.00 5.04
C GLU A 400 25.12 16.43 5.45
N TYR A 401 24.15 16.56 6.35
CA TYR A 401 23.77 17.84 6.95
C TYR A 401 24.90 18.49 7.76
N GLY A 402 25.02 19.82 7.69
CA GLY A 402 25.96 20.62 8.46
C GLY A 402 27.43 20.38 8.10
N LYS A 403 27.72 19.83 6.90
CA LYS A 403 29.09 19.60 6.41
C LYS A 403 29.55 20.64 5.39
N GLY A 404 28.74 21.67 5.13
CA GLY A 404 29.06 22.77 4.23
C GLY A 404 28.67 22.46 2.78
N THR A 405 29.45 22.97 1.83
CA THR A 405 29.10 22.92 0.40
C THR A 405 29.74 21.74 -0.31
N SER A 406 28.93 20.98 -1.06
CA SER A 406 29.36 19.87 -1.93
C SER A 406 28.85 20.04 -3.35
N GLU A 407 29.65 19.70 -4.36
CA GLU A 407 29.20 19.61 -5.76
C GLU A 407 29.10 18.14 -6.18
N VAL A 408 27.98 17.77 -6.77
CA VAL A 408 27.70 16.41 -7.23
C VAL A 408 27.34 16.46 -8.71
N THR A 409 27.93 15.55 -9.50
CA THR A 409 27.57 15.36 -10.90
C THR A 409 26.56 14.22 -11.01
N LEU A 410 25.38 14.52 -11.55
CA LEU A 410 24.29 13.59 -11.76
C LEU A 410 24.21 13.19 -13.24
N GLY A 411 24.07 11.90 -13.51
CA GLY A 411 23.62 11.39 -14.80
C GLY A 411 22.11 11.58 -14.95
N PRO A 412 21.54 11.26 -16.13
CA PRO A 412 20.09 11.15 -16.29
C PRO A 412 19.52 10.11 -15.33
N ALA A 413 18.35 10.36 -14.73
CA ALA A 413 17.70 9.40 -13.84
C ALA A 413 17.35 8.07 -14.53
N GLY A 414 17.17 8.09 -15.84
CA GLY A 414 16.92 6.90 -16.65
C GLY A 414 18.16 6.08 -17.04
N ASP A 415 19.37 6.55 -16.72
CA ASP A 415 20.65 5.90 -17.01
C ASP A 415 21.10 5.04 -15.81
N SER A 416 20.32 4.00 -15.50
CA SER A 416 20.48 3.19 -14.27
C SER A 416 21.74 2.33 -14.23
N ASP A 417 22.34 2.02 -15.37
CA ASP A 417 23.63 1.32 -15.50
C ASP A 417 24.81 2.29 -15.80
N GLY A 418 24.52 3.60 -15.85
CA GLY A 418 25.48 4.64 -16.14
C GLY A 418 26.57 4.80 -15.07
N PRO A 419 27.76 5.32 -15.43
CA PRO A 419 28.88 5.48 -14.49
C PRO A 419 28.71 6.65 -13.51
N ARG A 420 27.58 7.34 -13.53
CA ARG A 420 27.28 8.53 -12.72
C ARG A 420 26.09 8.24 -11.83
N ALA A 421 26.07 8.84 -10.64
CA ALA A 421 24.91 8.80 -9.76
C ALA A 421 23.69 9.41 -10.49
N GLN A 422 22.55 8.75 -10.40
CA GLN A 422 21.26 9.23 -10.89
C GLN A 422 20.71 10.35 -9.98
N ALA A 423 21.02 10.26 -8.69
CA ALA A 423 20.54 11.17 -7.68
C ALA A 423 21.58 11.51 -6.59
N VAL A 424 21.33 12.58 -5.86
CA VAL A 424 21.99 12.89 -4.60
C VAL A 424 20.97 12.80 -3.45
N VAL A 425 21.29 12.01 -2.44
CA VAL A 425 20.55 11.94 -1.18
C VAL A 425 21.17 12.94 -0.21
N VAL A 426 20.38 13.91 0.26
CA VAL A 426 20.80 14.90 1.25
C VAL A 426 20.21 14.50 2.59
N ASN A 427 21.02 13.87 3.44
CA ASN A 427 20.63 13.47 4.78
C ASN A 427 20.32 14.70 5.63
N LEU A 428 19.25 14.65 6.42
CA LEU A 428 18.82 15.71 7.33
C LEU A 428 18.81 15.21 8.77
N PRO A 429 18.80 16.11 9.78
CA PRO A 429 18.47 15.71 11.15
C PRO A 429 17.08 15.06 11.19
N PRO A 430 16.89 14.00 11.99
CA PRO A 430 15.60 13.33 12.09
C PRO A 430 14.52 14.30 12.59
N GLN A 431 13.27 13.99 12.28
CA GLN A 431 12.10 14.69 12.80
C GLN A 431 11.63 13.99 14.07
N GLU A 432 11.41 14.74 15.15
CA GLU A 432 10.65 14.24 16.30
C GLU A 432 9.15 14.36 16.02
N GLN A 433 8.39 13.32 16.34
CA GLN A 433 6.94 13.36 16.34
C GLN A 433 6.41 12.73 17.62
N THR A 434 5.46 13.41 18.23
CA THR A 434 4.77 12.95 19.44
C THR A 434 3.39 12.43 19.05
N THR A 435 3.14 11.16 19.33
CA THR A 435 1.82 10.54 19.26
C THR A 435 1.18 10.61 20.64
N ALA A 436 0.03 11.28 20.74
CA ALA A 436 -0.78 11.29 21.94
C ALA A 436 -1.86 10.22 21.83
N TYR A 437 -1.84 9.23 22.70
CA TYR A 437 -2.80 8.14 22.73
C TYR A 437 -3.99 8.48 23.63
N ASN A 438 -3.71 8.79 24.89
CA ASN A 438 -4.74 9.06 25.88
C ASN A 438 -4.26 10.08 26.94
N THR A 439 -5.09 10.31 27.96
CA THR A 439 -4.63 10.93 29.21
C THR A 439 -4.74 9.90 30.32
N PRO A 440 -3.69 9.67 31.15
CA PRO A 440 -3.74 8.74 32.28
C PRO A 440 -5.00 8.94 33.12
N PHE A 441 -5.65 7.84 33.52
CA PHE A 441 -6.93 7.90 34.24
C PHE A 441 -6.81 8.69 35.55
N GLY A 442 -5.72 8.48 36.27
CA GLY A 442 -5.29 9.25 37.43
C GLY A 442 -3.86 9.74 37.27
N GLY A 443 -3.50 10.80 38.01
CA GLY A 443 -2.10 11.22 38.11
C GLY A 443 -1.48 11.73 36.80
N SER A 444 -0.23 11.37 36.56
CA SER A 444 0.59 11.73 35.39
C SER A 444 1.16 10.51 34.66
N TYR A 445 1.05 9.31 35.22
CA TYR A 445 1.59 8.08 34.64
C TYR A 445 0.55 6.96 34.58
N GLU A 446 0.71 6.08 33.61
CA GLU A 446 -0.04 4.84 33.43
C GLU A 446 0.93 3.71 33.00
N TRP A 447 0.48 2.46 33.07
CA TRP A 447 1.20 1.32 32.51
C TRP A 447 0.79 1.10 31.05
N TRP A 448 1.76 0.90 30.16
CA TRP A 448 1.53 0.66 28.74
C TRP A 448 2.20 -0.63 28.27
N GLY A 449 1.45 -1.44 27.54
CA GLY A 449 1.87 -2.72 26.98
C GLY A 449 2.81 -2.62 25.78
N GLY A 450 2.90 -1.46 25.15
CA GLY A 450 3.64 -1.23 23.90
C GLY A 450 2.71 -1.18 22.67
N SER A 451 3.27 -0.75 21.55
CA SER A 451 2.62 -0.67 20.22
C SER A 451 3.71 -1.04 19.20
N ALA A 452 3.68 -2.30 18.77
CA ALA A 452 4.57 -2.91 17.80
C ALA A 452 4.06 -4.34 17.49
N ASP A 453 4.55 -4.93 16.41
CA ASP A 453 4.32 -6.34 16.08
C ASP A 453 5.12 -7.27 16.99
N ASP A 454 4.73 -8.54 17.03
CA ASP A 454 5.38 -9.65 17.73
C ASP A 454 5.62 -9.38 19.23
N LEU A 455 4.81 -8.52 19.84
CA LEU A 455 4.95 -8.20 21.27
C LEU A 455 4.50 -9.39 22.12
N ASN A 456 5.21 -9.58 23.23
CA ASN A 456 4.78 -10.46 24.31
C ASN A 456 5.24 -9.85 25.63
N THR A 457 4.55 -8.80 26.05
CA THR A 457 4.90 -8.00 27.22
C THR A 457 4.11 -8.46 28.43
N THR A 458 4.72 -8.44 29.62
CA THR A 458 4.09 -8.88 30.87
C THR A 458 4.33 -7.90 32.01
N LEU A 459 3.30 -7.71 32.84
CA LEU A 459 3.36 -7.00 34.10
C LEU A 459 2.96 -7.97 35.22
N THR A 460 3.95 -8.52 35.93
CA THR A 460 3.76 -9.65 36.86
C THR A 460 3.91 -9.24 38.32
N ARG A 461 3.05 -9.74 39.22
CA ARG A 461 3.13 -9.53 40.67
C ARG A 461 2.64 -10.75 41.46
N GLN A 462 3.23 -10.99 42.62
CA GLN A 462 2.75 -11.99 43.57
C GLN A 462 1.56 -11.43 44.36
N LEU A 463 0.45 -12.18 44.38
CA LEU A 463 -0.76 -11.84 45.14
C LEU A 463 -0.87 -12.78 46.33
N ASP A 464 -0.77 -12.24 47.54
CA ASP A 464 -1.15 -12.95 48.75
C ASP A 464 -2.67 -12.88 48.90
N LEU A 465 -3.38 -13.99 48.77
CA LEU A 465 -4.83 -14.12 48.97
C LEU A 465 -5.15 -14.89 50.26
N THR A 466 -4.16 -15.11 51.13
CA THR A 466 -4.38 -15.78 52.42
C THR A 466 -5.33 -14.96 53.30
N GLY A 467 -6.19 -15.66 54.03
CA GLY A 467 -7.20 -15.06 54.90
C GLY A 467 -8.43 -14.46 54.19
N ALA A 468 -8.44 -14.38 52.85
CA ALA A 468 -9.58 -13.90 52.09
C ALA A 468 -10.62 -15.01 51.86
N SER A 469 -11.90 -14.65 51.79
CA SER A 469 -13.00 -15.52 51.36
C SER A 469 -13.44 -15.24 49.91
N SER A 470 -13.25 -14.00 49.44
CA SER A 470 -13.32 -13.61 48.04
C SER A 470 -12.20 -12.64 47.70
N ALA A 471 -11.79 -12.62 46.44
CA ALA A 471 -10.78 -11.68 45.95
C ALA A 471 -11.04 -11.32 44.49
N SER A 472 -10.68 -10.10 44.09
CA SER A 472 -10.61 -9.68 42.69
C SER A 472 -9.39 -8.79 42.45
N ILE A 473 -8.88 -8.81 41.24
CA ILE A 473 -7.91 -7.81 40.76
C ILE A 473 -8.65 -6.90 39.77
N ASN A 474 -8.59 -5.60 40.03
CA ASN A 474 -9.27 -4.59 39.23
C ASN A 474 -8.26 -3.62 38.63
N ALA A 475 -8.59 -3.00 37.50
CA ALA A 475 -7.83 -1.91 36.91
C ALA A 475 -8.77 -1.01 36.08
N LYS A 476 -8.31 0.21 35.79
CA LYS A 476 -8.81 0.98 34.66
C LYS A 476 -8.02 0.59 33.43
N ALA A 477 -8.70 0.45 32.30
CA ALA A 477 -8.07 0.16 31.02
C ALA A 477 -8.53 1.13 29.93
N TRP A 478 -7.58 1.49 29.08
CA TRP A 478 -7.82 2.14 27.80
C TRP A 478 -7.06 1.30 26.77
N TYR A 479 -7.65 1.02 25.62
CA TYR A 479 -6.99 0.15 24.65
C TYR A 479 -7.51 0.37 23.22
N GLU A 480 -6.58 0.23 22.27
CA GLU A 480 -6.84 -0.01 20.85
C GLU A 480 -5.98 -1.21 20.49
N ILE A 481 -6.61 -2.36 20.28
CA ILE A 481 -5.99 -3.67 20.09
C ILE A 481 -6.63 -4.28 18.83
N GLU A 482 -5.83 -4.86 17.94
CA GLU A 482 -6.36 -5.49 16.73
C GLU A 482 -7.34 -6.63 17.10
N GLU A 483 -8.59 -6.51 16.68
CA GLU A 483 -9.69 -7.44 16.99
C GLU A 483 -9.41 -8.82 16.35
N ASP A 484 -9.65 -9.91 17.09
CA ASP A 484 -9.38 -11.31 16.72
C ASP A 484 -7.89 -11.74 16.58
N TYR A 485 -6.92 -10.82 16.70
CA TYR A 485 -5.49 -11.11 16.48
C TYR A 485 -4.61 -10.79 17.69
N ASP A 486 -4.76 -9.60 18.25
CA ASP A 486 -3.99 -9.11 19.39
C ASP A 486 -4.81 -9.20 20.68
N TYR A 487 -4.15 -9.40 21.82
CA TYR A 487 -4.88 -9.62 23.07
C TYR A 487 -4.16 -9.12 24.32
N LEU A 488 -4.92 -8.46 25.20
CA LEU A 488 -4.57 -8.26 26.60
C LEU A 488 -5.15 -9.38 27.47
N TYR A 489 -4.28 -10.23 27.99
CA TYR A 489 -4.64 -11.31 28.89
C TYR A 489 -4.44 -10.92 30.36
N ALA A 490 -5.31 -11.43 31.23
CA ALA A 490 -5.06 -11.54 32.66
C ALA A 490 -4.87 -13.01 33.04
N GLU A 491 -3.77 -13.34 33.71
CA GLU A 491 -3.38 -14.73 33.93
C GLU A 491 -2.92 -14.95 35.37
N VAL A 492 -3.24 -16.12 35.92
CA VAL A 492 -2.86 -16.53 37.28
C VAL A 492 -2.12 -17.85 37.28
N SER A 493 -1.11 -17.96 38.12
CA SER A 493 -0.31 -19.17 38.31
C SER A 493 -0.29 -19.59 39.78
N THR A 494 -0.47 -20.90 40.01
CA THR A 494 -0.41 -21.53 41.34
C THR A 494 0.84 -22.38 41.56
N ASP A 495 1.72 -22.45 40.55
CA ASP A 495 2.93 -23.27 40.52
C ASP A 495 4.19 -22.43 40.25
N ASN A 496 4.18 -21.18 40.70
CA ASN A 496 5.28 -20.24 40.60
C ASN A 496 5.68 -19.89 39.14
N GLY A 497 4.69 -19.77 38.26
CA GLY A 497 4.85 -19.32 36.88
C GLY A 497 5.21 -20.43 35.89
N ALA A 498 5.17 -21.70 36.31
CA ALA A 498 5.44 -22.83 35.43
C ALA A 498 4.26 -23.10 34.47
N SER A 499 3.03 -22.85 34.92
CA SER A 499 1.82 -22.81 34.09
C SER A 499 0.94 -21.62 34.48
N TRP A 500 0.14 -21.15 33.52
CA TRP A 500 -0.73 -19.98 33.66
C TRP A 500 -2.15 -20.33 33.23
N THR A 501 -3.13 -19.91 34.02
CA THR A 501 -4.55 -20.00 33.69
C THR A 501 -5.05 -18.61 33.32
N GLN A 502 -5.63 -18.45 32.13
CA GLN A 502 -6.28 -17.22 31.70
C GLN A 502 -7.55 -16.97 32.52
N LEU A 503 -7.78 -15.70 32.86
CA LEU A 503 -8.97 -15.21 33.54
C LEU A 503 -9.85 -14.48 32.52
N THR A 504 -11.16 -14.55 32.74
CA THR A 504 -12.14 -13.85 31.89
C THR A 504 -12.80 -12.72 32.66
N ASN A 505 -13.36 -11.75 31.93
CA ASN A 505 -14.25 -10.73 32.46
C ASN A 505 -15.38 -10.45 31.45
N SER A 506 -16.12 -9.34 31.62
CA SER A 506 -17.24 -8.96 30.75
C SER A 506 -16.87 -8.24 29.44
N LEU A 507 -15.59 -7.95 29.23
CA LEU A 507 -15.01 -7.34 28.02
C LEU A 507 -14.26 -8.36 27.16
N VAL A 508 -14.22 -9.63 27.58
CA VAL A 508 -13.68 -10.74 26.78
C VAL A 508 -14.85 -11.32 26.00
N ASP A 509 -14.73 -11.38 24.68
CA ASP A 509 -15.82 -11.84 23.82
C ASP A 509 -16.05 -13.35 23.91
N ASP A 510 -17.26 -13.76 23.51
CA ASP A 510 -17.67 -15.15 23.57
C ASP A 510 -16.78 -16.00 22.61
N ALA A 511 -16.13 -17.02 23.18
CA ALA A 511 -15.14 -17.90 22.53
C ALA A 511 -13.68 -17.41 22.55
N GLU A 512 -13.43 -16.23 23.12
CA GLU A 512 -12.09 -15.69 23.27
C GLU A 512 -11.50 -15.91 24.67
N THR A 513 -10.23 -15.51 24.83
CA THR A 513 -9.50 -15.69 26.10
C THR A 513 -8.78 -14.43 26.60
N GLY A 514 -8.85 -13.32 25.86
CA GLY A 514 -8.24 -12.03 26.18
C GLY A 514 -9.15 -10.87 25.78
N VAL A 515 -8.79 -9.66 26.19
CA VAL A 515 -9.47 -8.43 25.76
C VAL A 515 -8.78 -7.92 24.49
N ASP A 516 -9.57 -7.58 23.48
CA ASP A 516 -9.15 -7.03 22.19
C ASP A 516 -10.08 -5.87 21.76
N GLY A 517 -9.95 -5.42 20.52
CA GLY A 517 -10.77 -4.35 19.94
C GLY A 517 -10.47 -2.96 20.54
N SER A 518 -11.50 -2.11 20.64
CA SER A 518 -11.35 -0.70 21.05
C SER A 518 -12.18 -0.36 22.27
N SER A 519 -11.58 0.35 23.23
CA SER A 519 -12.31 0.99 24.35
C SER A 519 -13.02 2.28 23.92
N ASN A 520 -13.04 2.60 22.61
CA ASN A 520 -13.67 3.76 21.99
C ASN A 520 -13.19 5.10 22.59
N GLY A 521 -11.91 5.17 22.94
CA GLY A 521 -11.31 6.36 23.55
C GLY A 521 -11.63 6.57 25.04
N ASP A 522 -12.44 5.70 25.67
CA ASP A 522 -12.83 5.80 27.08
C ASP A 522 -12.01 4.86 27.97
N TRP A 523 -11.81 5.27 29.24
CA TRP A 523 -11.28 4.39 30.28
C TRP A 523 -12.38 3.50 30.87
N VAL A 524 -12.28 2.20 30.65
CA VAL A 524 -13.23 1.18 31.10
C VAL A 524 -12.72 0.42 32.34
N ASP A 525 -13.60 -0.32 33.00
CA ASP A 525 -13.27 -1.12 34.18
C ASP A 525 -12.90 -2.55 33.80
N LEU A 526 -11.67 -2.98 34.15
CA LEU A 526 -11.28 -4.38 34.17
C LEU A 526 -11.49 -4.95 35.58
N ASN A 527 -12.19 -6.07 35.68
CA ASN A 527 -12.42 -6.79 36.93
C ASN A 527 -12.30 -8.30 36.70
N TYR A 528 -11.31 -8.93 37.32
CA TYR A 528 -11.10 -10.36 37.24
C TYR A 528 -11.31 -11.00 38.61
N ASP A 529 -12.23 -11.96 38.68
CA ASP A 529 -12.49 -12.73 39.91
C ASP A 529 -11.32 -13.69 40.20
N LEU A 530 -10.83 -13.63 41.43
CA LEU A 530 -9.78 -14.49 41.97
C LEU A 530 -10.30 -15.37 43.11
N SER A 531 -11.61 -15.44 43.33
CA SER A 531 -12.21 -16.13 44.47
C SER A 531 -11.91 -17.65 44.46
N ALA A 532 -11.73 -18.26 43.28
CA ALA A 532 -11.27 -19.65 43.15
C ALA A 532 -9.87 -19.90 43.75
N TYR A 533 -9.09 -18.85 43.97
CA TYR A 533 -7.73 -18.88 44.51
C TYR A 533 -7.64 -18.34 45.94
N ALA A 534 -8.78 -18.00 46.57
CA ALA A 534 -8.84 -17.54 47.94
C ALA A 534 -8.12 -18.49 48.92
N GLY A 535 -7.38 -17.91 49.87
CA GLY A 535 -6.58 -18.66 50.84
C GLY A 535 -5.18 -19.08 50.37
N LYS A 536 -4.80 -18.79 49.12
CA LYS A 536 -3.48 -19.13 48.55
C LYS A 536 -2.61 -17.89 48.37
N VAL A 537 -1.32 -18.12 48.10
CA VAL A 537 -0.45 -17.10 47.50
C VAL A 537 -0.24 -17.52 46.05
N VAL A 538 -0.51 -16.63 45.10
CA VAL A 538 -0.46 -16.90 43.65
C VAL A 538 0.43 -15.88 42.94
N GLN A 539 0.90 -16.21 41.74
CA GLN A 539 1.43 -15.19 40.82
C GLN A 539 0.32 -14.74 39.88
N PHE A 540 0.29 -13.46 39.58
CA PHE A 540 -0.64 -12.84 38.63
C PHE A 540 0.15 -12.04 37.60
N ARG A 541 -0.31 -12.00 36.35
CA ARG A 541 0.19 -11.07 35.36
C ARG A 541 -0.89 -10.55 34.43
N TYR A 542 -0.71 -9.31 33.99
CA TYR A 542 -1.22 -8.87 32.70
C TYR A 542 -0.21 -9.24 31.63
N ARG A 543 -0.67 -9.72 30.48
CA ARG A 543 0.16 -10.03 29.32
C ARG A 543 -0.46 -9.45 28.07
N TYR A 544 0.20 -8.50 27.43
CA TYR A 544 -0.20 -8.00 26.12
C TYR A 544 0.62 -8.73 25.05
N GLN A 545 -0.07 -9.29 24.07
CA GLN A 545 0.54 -10.01 22.96
C GLN A 545 -0.01 -9.46 21.65
N SER A 546 0.89 -9.15 20.72
CA SER A 546 0.53 -8.82 19.35
C SER A 546 1.05 -9.85 18.36
N ASP A 547 0.37 -9.93 17.22
CA ASP A 547 0.73 -10.77 16.09
C ASP A 547 1.82 -10.11 15.22
N GLY A 548 2.12 -10.71 14.06
CA GLY A 548 3.18 -10.25 13.16
C GLY A 548 2.81 -9.10 12.21
N GLY A 549 1.65 -8.46 12.34
CA GLY A 549 1.34 -7.26 11.55
C GLY A 549 0.59 -6.14 12.25
N LEU A 550 -0.68 -5.87 11.93
CA LEU A 550 -1.26 -4.56 12.28
C LEU A 550 -1.30 -4.37 13.81
N HIS A 551 -0.38 -3.56 14.33
CA HIS A 551 -0.42 -3.15 15.72
C HIS A 551 -1.11 -1.79 15.88
N LEU A 552 -2.00 -1.72 16.86
CA LEU A 552 -2.64 -0.46 17.26
C LEU A 552 -1.92 0.13 18.49
N ALA A 553 -2.54 1.10 19.18
CA ALA A 553 -1.93 1.75 20.34
C ALA A 553 -1.60 0.77 21.49
N GLY A 554 -2.21 -0.41 21.51
CA GLY A 554 -2.02 -1.46 22.49
C GLY A 554 -2.83 -1.23 23.76
N ALA A 555 -2.41 -1.89 24.83
CA ALA A 555 -3.11 -1.90 26.11
C ALA A 555 -2.53 -0.92 27.15
N PHE A 556 -3.40 -0.14 27.80
CA PHE A 556 -3.04 0.80 28.84
C PHE A 556 -3.79 0.45 30.13
N LEU A 557 -3.10 0.51 31.26
CA LEU A 557 -3.60 0.10 32.57
C LEU A 557 -3.26 1.16 33.62
N ASP A 558 -4.24 1.51 34.45
CA ASP A 558 -4.07 2.44 35.55
C ASP A 558 -4.94 2.05 36.76
N ASN A 559 -4.63 2.59 37.94
CA ASN A 559 -5.33 2.35 39.20
C ASN A 559 -5.58 0.85 39.49
N VAL A 560 -4.55 0.02 39.28
CA VAL A 560 -4.59 -1.42 39.55
C VAL A 560 -4.80 -1.64 41.05
N SER A 561 -5.72 -2.53 41.43
CA SER A 561 -6.00 -2.81 42.84
C SER A 561 -6.35 -4.26 43.10
N LEU A 562 -5.82 -4.81 44.19
CA LEU A 562 -6.28 -6.09 44.74
C LEU A 562 -7.36 -5.81 45.78
N VAL A 563 -8.56 -6.36 45.59
CA VAL A 563 -9.66 -6.27 46.55
C VAL A 563 -9.84 -7.63 47.22
N LYS A 564 -9.90 -7.66 48.54
CA LYS A 564 -10.20 -8.85 49.35
C LYS A 564 -11.44 -8.58 50.18
N ASP A 565 -12.41 -9.49 50.15
CA ASP A 565 -13.64 -9.41 50.95
C ASP A 565 -14.35 -8.04 50.85
N GLY A 566 -14.29 -7.41 49.66
CA GLY A 566 -14.90 -6.11 49.37
C GLY A 566 -14.07 -4.87 49.77
N ALA A 567 -12.86 -5.02 50.29
CA ALA A 567 -11.96 -3.91 50.62
C ALA A 567 -10.63 -3.98 49.84
N ALA A 568 -10.11 -2.83 49.41
CA ALA A 568 -8.81 -2.76 48.75
C ALA A 568 -7.69 -3.18 49.72
N ALA A 569 -6.96 -4.24 49.37
CA ALA A 569 -5.76 -4.68 50.05
C ALA A 569 -4.56 -3.78 49.69
N TRP A 570 -4.49 -3.35 48.43
CA TRP A 570 -3.54 -2.35 47.94
C TRP A 570 -4.03 -1.76 46.61
N THR A 571 -3.42 -0.64 46.22
CA THR A 571 -3.63 0.05 44.94
C THR A 571 -2.28 0.45 44.33
N ASP A 572 -2.24 0.59 43.02
CA ASP A 572 -1.11 1.08 42.22
C ASP A 572 -1.65 2.02 41.13
N ASP A 573 -1.27 3.28 41.19
CA ASP A 573 -1.66 4.36 40.29
C ASP A 573 -0.54 4.71 39.28
N ALA A 574 0.45 3.81 39.11
CA ALA A 574 1.62 3.96 38.24
C ALA A 574 2.54 5.17 38.52
N GLU A 575 2.22 6.08 39.43
CA GLU A 575 3.02 7.27 39.75
C GLU A 575 4.42 6.91 40.26
N THR A 576 4.54 5.79 40.96
CA THR A 576 5.82 5.23 41.41
C THR A 576 5.95 3.78 41.00
N LEU A 577 7.18 3.37 40.64
CA LEU A 577 7.44 1.98 40.31
C LEU A 577 7.42 1.16 41.61
N ALA A 578 6.30 0.52 41.91
CA ALA A 578 6.19 -0.37 43.06
C ALA A 578 7.13 -1.59 42.86
N ALA A 579 7.96 -1.87 43.86
CA ALA A 579 9.02 -2.87 43.76
C ALA A 579 8.50 -4.31 43.62
N GLU A 580 7.20 -4.53 43.87
CA GLU A 580 6.54 -5.83 43.75
C GLU A 580 6.13 -6.17 42.32
N TRP A 581 6.10 -5.20 41.39
CA TRP A 581 5.89 -5.47 39.97
C TRP A 581 7.19 -5.88 39.29
N THR A 582 7.09 -6.92 38.46
CA THR A 582 8.11 -7.30 37.49
C THR A 582 7.57 -7.02 36.10
N ALA A 583 8.01 -5.91 35.50
CA ALA A 583 7.68 -5.56 34.13
C ALA A 583 8.68 -6.19 33.15
N ARG A 584 8.17 -6.75 32.05
CA ARG A 584 8.93 -7.16 30.87
C ARG A 584 8.20 -6.58 29.66
N GLY A 585 8.76 -5.56 29.01
CA GLY A 585 8.11 -4.86 27.89
C GLY A 585 7.09 -3.80 28.32
N PHE A 586 6.28 -4.04 29.37
CA PHE A 586 5.43 -2.99 29.94
C PHE A 586 6.26 -1.81 30.43
N THR A 587 5.86 -0.59 30.09
CA THR A 587 6.53 0.65 30.52
C THR A 587 5.55 1.59 31.23
N ARG A 588 6.09 2.56 31.98
CA ARG A 588 5.28 3.65 32.53
C ARG A 588 5.38 4.86 31.60
N MET A 589 4.25 5.41 31.19
CA MET A 589 4.18 6.55 30.26
C MET A 589 3.12 7.56 30.68
N ASN A 590 3.06 8.70 30.01
CA ASN A 590 2.21 9.84 30.35
C ASN A 590 1.07 10.09 29.35
N GLY A 591 0.65 9.05 28.61
CA GLY A 591 -0.32 9.17 27.52
C GLY A 591 0.25 9.51 26.15
N GLU A 592 1.56 9.82 26.04
CA GLU A 592 2.20 10.18 24.78
C GLU A 592 3.54 9.45 24.56
N VAL A 593 3.89 9.20 23.29
CA VAL A 593 5.20 8.67 22.87
C VAL A 593 5.83 9.62 21.85
N THR A 594 7.07 10.01 22.09
CA THR A 594 7.88 10.75 21.11
C THR A 594 8.87 9.82 20.44
N ALA A 595 8.86 9.78 19.11
CA ALA A 595 9.78 9.01 18.28
C ALA A 595 10.54 9.90 17.29
N GLU A 596 11.75 9.47 16.92
CA GLU A 596 12.57 10.12 15.89
C GLU A 596 12.41 9.38 14.55
N TYR A 597 12.04 10.12 13.51
CA TYR A 597 11.85 9.59 12.17
C TYR A 597 12.91 10.14 11.20
N PRO A 598 13.59 9.26 10.44
CA PRO A 598 14.48 9.69 9.37
C PRO A 598 13.75 10.51 8.31
N ARG A 599 14.43 11.52 7.80
CA ARG A 599 13.98 12.34 6.68
C ARG A 599 15.16 12.84 5.86
N PHE A 600 14.96 13.03 4.58
CA PHE A 600 16.02 13.44 3.65
C PHE A 600 15.42 13.98 2.36
N TYR A 601 16.22 14.73 1.59
CA TYR A 601 15.87 15.03 0.21
C TYR A 601 16.54 14.06 -0.75
N ILE A 602 15.88 13.74 -1.85
CA ILE A 602 16.53 13.14 -3.01
C ILE A 602 16.40 14.10 -4.19
N ALA A 603 17.52 14.52 -4.77
CA ALA A 603 17.53 15.33 -5.99
C ALA A 603 18.07 14.52 -7.17
N GLU A 604 17.29 14.44 -8.25
CA GLU A 604 17.59 13.66 -9.44
C GLU A 604 17.45 14.49 -10.73
N ASN A 605 18.13 14.08 -11.80
CA ASN A 605 18.08 14.76 -13.10
C ASN A 605 17.12 14.03 -14.05
N ARG A 606 15.85 14.46 -14.06
CA ARG A 606 14.81 13.89 -14.93
C ARG A 606 14.87 14.48 -16.34
N THR A 607 14.98 13.60 -17.32
CA THR A 607 15.12 13.92 -18.75
C THR A 607 14.39 12.88 -19.58
N TYR A 608 14.16 13.15 -20.87
CA TYR A 608 13.52 12.22 -21.80
C TYR A 608 14.49 11.11 -22.27
N PHE A 609 14.95 10.28 -21.34
CA PHE A 609 15.90 9.19 -21.60
C PHE A 609 15.36 7.85 -21.09
N GLY A 610 15.45 6.79 -21.90
CA GLY A 610 14.82 5.50 -21.61
C GLY A 610 13.30 5.62 -21.56
N TYR A 611 12.66 4.93 -20.60
CA TYR A 611 11.20 4.98 -20.41
C TYR A 611 10.69 6.38 -20.04
N ASP A 612 11.51 7.25 -19.43
CA ASP A 612 11.15 8.65 -19.20
C ASP A 612 11.00 9.47 -20.51
N ALA A 613 11.32 8.93 -21.69
CA ALA A 613 10.95 9.56 -22.96
C ALA A 613 9.42 9.74 -23.09
N THR A 614 8.63 8.89 -22.43
CA THR A 614 7.17 9.02 -22.36
C THR A 614 6.72 10.27 -21.58
N LEU A 615 7.57 10.90 -20.76
CA LEU A 615 7.23 12.18 -20.12
C LEU A 615 7.09 13.33 -21.13
N GLU A 616 7.61 13.18 -22.35
CA GLU A 616 7.46 14.19 -23.41
C GLU A 616 6.09 14.10 -24.10
N THR A 617 5.47 12.92 -24.18
CA THR A 617 4.28 12.68 -25.03
C THR A 617 3.12 11.97 -24.34
N GLY A 618 3.38 11.26 -23.25
CA GLY A 618 2.45 10.38 -22.57
C GLY A 618 1.52 11.07 -21.58
N GLY A 619 1.97 12.17 -20.95
CA GLY A 619 1.17 12.96 -20.01
C GLY A 619 -0.16 13.39 -20.63
N TYR A 620 -1.25 13.24 -19.89
CA TYR A 620 -2.60 13.42 -20.44
C TYR A 620 -3.61 14.06 -19.48
N ASN A 621 -4.62 14.71 -20.05
CA ASN A 621 -5.73 15.34 -19.34
C ASN A 621 -7.07 15.03 -20.03
N TYR A 622 -8.10 14.67 -19.26
CA TYR A 622 -9.47 14.47 -19.74
C TYR A 622 -10.18 15.82 -19.91
N GLY A 623 -9.69 16.62 -20.86
CA GLY A 623 -10.12 18.00 -21.01
C GLY A 623 -11.51 18.18 -21.61
N PHE A 624 -12.11 17.12 -22.16
CA PHE A 624 -13.33 17.19 -22.98
C PHE A 624 -14.41 16.20 -22.52
N SER A 625 -14.40 15.76 -21.27
CA SER A 625 -15.25 14.66 -20.77
C SER A 625 -16.75 14.87 -20.97
N ASN A 626 -17.21 16.13 -21.10
CA ASN A 626 -18.60 16.47 -21.38
C ASN A 626 -19.04 16.25 -22.83
N THR A 627 -18.10 16.16 -23.78
CA THR A 627 -18.40 15.97 -25.21
C THR A 627 -17.71 14.77 -25.83
N ARG A 628 -16.54 14.37 -25.31
CA ARG A 628 -15.68 13.27 -25.77
C ARG A 628 -15.11 12.56 -24.53
N PRO A 629 -15.89 11.72 -23.85
CA PRO A 629 -15.54 11.13 -22.55
C PRO A 629 -14.25 10.30 -22.56
N ASN A 630 -13.96 9.60 -23.65
CA ASN A 630 -12.76 8.76 -23.80
C ASN A 630 -11.63 9.46 -24.56
N TRP A 631 -11.69 10.80 -24.64
CA TRP A 631 -10.68 11.60 -25.30
C TRP A 631 -9.81 12.35 -24.30
N VAL A 632 -8.51 12.10 -24.38
CA VAL A 632 -7.48 12.81 -23.65
C VAL A 632 -6.68 13.75 -24.56
N GLU A 633 -6.39 14.95 -24.05
CA GLU A 633 -5.35 15.82 -24.62
C GLU A 633 -3.99 15.48 -24.00
N ARG A 634 -2.91 15.72 -24.75
CA ARG A 634 -1.54 15.40 -24.33
C ARG A 634 -0.76 16.64 -23.91
N TYR A 635 0.16 16.47 -22.96
CA TYR A 635 1.11 17.47 -22.55
C TYR A 635 2.44 16.83 -22.12
N ALA A 636 3.48 17.66 -22.02
CA ALA A 636 4.82 17.22 -21.64
C ALA A 636 5.14 17.60 -20.19
N ASN A 637 5.58 16.63 -19.39
CA ASN A 637 6.25 16.87 -18.11
C ASN A 637 7.66 17.43 -18.39
N GLN A 638 7.98 18.59 -17.81
CA GLN A 638 9.14 19.39 -18.21
C GLN A 638 10.42 18.96 -17.49
N PRO A 639 11.52 18.67 -18.21
CA PRO A 639 12.72 18.08 -17.63
C PRO A 639 13.51 19.07 -16.77
N GLY A 640 14.28 18.54 -15.83
CA GLY A 640 15.06 19.31 -14.88
C GLY A 640 15.47 18.51 -13.66
N MET A 641 15.90 19.22 -12.63
CA MET A 641 16.15 18.63 -11.32
C MET A 641 14.83 18.45 -10.59
N MET A 642 14.39 17.22 -10.39
CA MET A 642 13.31 16.93 -9.44
C MET A 642 13.91 16.84 -8.04
N VAL A 643 13.24 17.43 -7.06
CA VAL A 643 13.59 17.32 -5.64
C VAL A 643 12.43 16.66 -4.95
N TRP A 644 12.70 15.55 -4.27
CA TRP A 644 11.76 14.76 -3.51
C TRP A 644 12.07 14.94 -2.02
N TYR A 645 11.04 15.09 -1.19
CA TYR A 645 11.19 15.11 0.26
C TYR A 645 10.63 13.82 0.84
N VAL A 646 11.53 12.99 1.35
CA VAL A 646 11.20 11.73 2.01
C VAL A 646 11.10 11.96 3.51
N ASN A 647 9.99 11.56 4.12
CA ASN A 647 9.73 11.74 5.54
C ASN A 647 9.08 10.49 6.16
N TYR A 648 9.87 9.68 6.86
CA TYR A 648 9.39 8.43 7.46
C TYR A 648 8.49 8.62 8.69
N ALA A 649 8.19 9.87 9.07
CA ALA A 649 7.10 10.20 9.97
C ALA A 649 5.71 9.85 9.40
N TYR A 650 5.63 9.59 8.09
CA TYR A 650 4.41 9.24 7.38
C TYR A 650 4.60 7.90 6.65
N GLY A 651 3.55 7.07 6.65
CA GLY A 651 3.54 5.75 5.99
C GLY A 651 3.12 5.79 4.53
N ASP A 652 2.50 6.89 4.11
CA ASP A 652 1.75 7.05 2.86
C ASP A 652 1.86 8.48 2.32
N ASN A 653 1.27 8.74 1.15
CA ASN A 653 1.16 10.07 0.54
C ASN A 653 -0.28 10.60 0.51
N ASN A 654 -1.10 10.25 1.50
CA ASN A 654 -2.49 10.69 1.65
C ASN A 654 -2.57 12.15 2.12
N THR A 655 -2.13 13.06 1.27
CA THR A 655 -2.16 14.51 1.51
C THR A 655 -3.58 15.04 1.78
N SER A 656 -4.62 14.30 1.45
CA SER A 656 -6.01 14.56 1.86
C SER A 656 -6.21 14.51 3.38
N GLU A 657 -5.50 13.63 4.07
CA GLU A 657 -5.53 13.47 5.53
C GLU A 657 -4.48 14.35 6.23
N HIS A 658 -3.29 14.49 5.62
CA HIS A 658 -2.19 15.29 6.16
C HIS A 658 -1.63 16.32 5.14
N PRO A 659 -2.35 17.43 4.88
CA PRO A 659 -2.00 18.35 3.80
C PRO A 659 -0.59 18.95 3.89
N GLY A 660 0.19 18.72 2.84
CA GLY A 660 1.58 19.13 2.70
C GLY A 660 2.61 18.17 3.29
N TYR A 661 2.20 16.99 3.75
CA TYR A 661 3.08 15.94 4.27
C TYR A 661 2.80 14.60 3.59
N GLY A 662 3.74 13.67 3.70
CA GLY A 662 3.69 12.34 3.07
C GLY A 662 5.03 11.64 3.16
N LEU A 663 5.05 10.36 2.81
CA LEU A 663 6.20 9.48 2.77
C LEU A 663 7.26 9.97 1.79
N ASP A 664 6.87 10.26 0.54
CA ASP A 664 7.75 10.74 -0.53
C ASP A 664 6.99 11.67 -1.50
N LEU A 665 7.15 12.99 -1.35
CA LEU A 665 6.46 13.98 -2.18
C LEU A 665 7.43 14.83 -3.00
N PRO A 666 7.12 15.11 -4.28
CA PRO A 666 7.92 16.02 -5.08
C PRO A 666 7.69 17.47 -4.65
N VAL A 667 8.76 18.28 -4.78
CA VAL A 667 8.72 19.72 -4.58
C VAL A 667 8.33 20.41 -5.88
N ASP A 668 7.17 21.08 -5.88
CA ASP A 668 6.69 21.84 -7.03
C ASP A 668 7.11 23.33 -6.96
N VAL A 669 7.80 23.81 -8.00
CA VAL A 669 8.13 25.23 -8.18
C VAL A 669 6.91 26.14 -8.42
N ARG A 670 5.76 25.58 -8.81
CA ARG A 670 4.47 26.27 -8.96
C ARG A 670 3.38 25.51 -8.18
N PRO A 671 3.36 25.57 -6.84
CA PRO A 671 2.47 24.74 -6.03
C PRO A 671 1.00 25.15 -6.04
N GLY A 672 0.66 26.27 -6.70
CA GLY A 672 -0.72 26.77 -6.76
C GLY A 672 -1.61 26.00 -7.74
N PRO A 673 -2.95 26.09 -7.61
CA PRO A 673 -3.87 25.33 -8.45
C PRO A 673 -3.94 25.88 -9.88
N ILE A 674 -4.19 24.99 -10.85
CA ILE A 674 -4.60 25.37 -12.20
C ILE A 674 -6.13 25.53 -12.22
N THR A 675 -6.61 26.75 -12.01
CA THR A 675 -8.06 27.06 -12.02
C THR A 675 -8.59 27.38 -13.42
N VAL A 676 -9.59 26.62 -13.87
CA VAL A 676 -10.33 26.87 -15.11
C VAL A 676 -11.58 27.72 -14.80
N PRO A 677 -11.70 28.93 -15.38
CA PRO A 677 -12.80 29.85 -15.07
C PRO A 677 -14.19 29.22 -15.26
N GLY A 678 -14.97 29.17 -14.18
CA GLY A 678 -16.33 28.65 -14.18
C GLY A 678 -16.46 27.13 -14.33
N GLN A 679 -15.35 26.38 -14.27
CA GLN A 679 -15.36 24.91 -14.37
C GLN A 679 -14.82 24.21 -13.11
N GLY A 680 -13.79 24.78 -12.48
CA GLY A 680 -13.12 24.15 -11.32
C GLY A 680 -11.61 24.20 -11.46
N THR A 681 -10.93 23.18 -10.93
CA THR A 681 -9.46 23.03 -10.99
C THR A 681 -9.08 21.80 -11.77
N ILE A 682 -7.96 21.86 -12.49
CA ILE A 682 -7.30 20.66 -12.98
C ILE A 682 -6.70 19.91 -11.77
N THR A 683 -6.82 18.59 -11.78
CA THR A 683 -6.31 17.65 -10.77
C THR A 683 -4.79 17.80 -10.57
N ASN A 684 -4.30 17.59 -9.35
CA ASN A 684 -2.89 17.62 -8.94
C ASN A 684 -2.02 16.64 -9.71
N ARG A 685 -2.57 15.49 -10.14
CA ARG A 685 -1.97 14.59 -11.14
C ARG A 685 -1.35 15.29 -12.36
N ARG A 686 -1.87 16.46 -12.77
CA ARG A 686 -1.35 17.28 -13.88
C ARG A 686 -0.66 18.58 -13.43
N ASN A 687 -0.90 19.07 -12.22
CA ASN A 687 -0.33 20.34 -11.75
C ASN A 687 1.21 20.30 -11.73
N GLY A 688 1.78 19.18 -11.29
CA GLY A 688 3.23 18.97 -11.23
C GLY A 688 3.96 18.83 -12.58
N PHE A 689 3.30 19.04 -13.74
CA PHE A 689 3.92 18.90 -15.05
C PHE A 689 5.17 19.76 -15.23
N ASP A 690 5.26 20.89 -14.51
CA ASP A 690 6.42 21.75 -14.52
C ASP A 690 7.05 21.97 -13.15
N ALA A 691 7.00 20.95 -12.28
CA ALA A 691 7.61 20.94 -10.95
C ALA A 691 9.15 21.09 -10.95
N ALA A 692 9.87 20.48 -11.90
CA ALA A 692 11.33 20.41 -11.86
C ALA A 692 12.06 21.77 -11.85
N PHE A 693 13.16 21.90 -11.10
CA PHE A 693 14.05 23.05 -11.15
C PHE A 693 14.92 23.02 -12.43
N SER A 694 15.24 24.17 -13.01
CA SER A 694 15.95 24.22 -14.31
C SER A 694 16.67 25.54 -14.55
N LEU A 695 17.82 25.49 -15.25
CA LEU A 695 18.48 26.65 -15.86
C LEU A 695 17.76 27.12 -17.13
N LYS A 696 16.81 26.32 -17.64
CA LYS A 696 16.03 26.62 -18.84
C LYS A 696 14.65 27.14 -18.46
N GLN A 697 14.11 27.99 -19.33
CA GLN A 697 12.71 28.39 -19.26
C GLN A 697 11.81 27.23 -19.70
N LYS A 698 10.65 27.09 -19.07
CA LYS A 698 9.62 26.12 -19.48
C LYS A 698 8.54 26.80 -20.33
N PRO A 699 8.03 26.13 -21.38
CA PRO A 699 7.02 26.68 -22.25
C PRO A 699 5.69 26.94 -21.51
N ALA A 700 4.80 27.68 -22.16
CA ALA A 700 3.42 27.81 -21.68
C ALA A 700 2.68 26.51 -21.99
N GLN A 701 1.73 26.13 -21.14
CA GLN A 701 0.91 24.93 -21.31
C GLN A 701 -0.57 25.31 -21.23
N THR A 702 -1.36 24.76 -22.15
CA THR A 702 -2.81 24.91 -22.14
C THR A 702 -3.45 23.59 -21.71
N PHE A 703 -4.40 23.67 -20.79
CA PHE A 703 -5.27 22.57 -20.39
C PHE A 703 -6.72 22.94 -20.68
N HIS A 704 -7.58 21.95 -20.81
CA HIS A 704 -9.02 22.12 -20.85
C HIS A 704 -9.70 21.43 -19.67
N LEU A 705 -10.84 21.96 -19.25
CA LEU A 705 -11.80 21.26 -18.40
C LEU A 705 -13.18 21.46 -19.01
N ASN A 706 -13.85 20.36 -19.37
CA ASN A 706 -15.12 20.38 -20.11
C ASN A 706 -15.09 21.24 -21.39
N GLY A 707 -13.95 21.24 -22.09
CA GLY A 707 -13.68 22.00 -23.31
C GLY A 707 -13.34 23.47 -23.09
N VAL A 708 -13.28 23.95 -21.83
CA VAL A 708 -12.89 25.34 -21.52
C VAL A 708 -11.39 25.43 -21.26
N PRO A 709 -10.63 26.25 -22.01
CA PRO A 709 -9.19 26.34 -21.87
C PRO A 709 -8.74 27.19 -20.67
N VAL A 710 -7.63 26.79 -20.07
CA VAL A 710 -6.77 27.61 -19.21
C VAL A 710 -5.33 27.53 -19.72
N THR A 711 -4.61 28.64 -19.77
CA THR A 711 -3.21 28.65 -20.20
C THR A 711 -2.31 29.13 -19.07
N LEU A 712 -1.41 28.27 -18.64
CA LEU A 712 -0.34 28.62 -17.73
C LEU A 712 0.76 29.35 -18.50
N PRO A 713 1.23 30.50 -17.99
CA PRO A 713 2.29 31.25 -18.65
C PRO A 713 3.61 30.47 -18.57
N LYS A 714 4.53 30.82 -19.48
CA LYS A 714 5.90 30.28 -19.45
C LYS A 714 6.53 30.48 -18.07
N LEU A 715 7.12 29.42 -17.51
CA LEU A 715 7.86 29.51 -16.25
C LEU A 715 9.31 29.91 -16.51
N LYS A 716 9.78 31.00 -15.88
CA LYS A 716 11.18 31.43 -15.95
C LYS A 716 12.09 30.34 -15.35
N ALA A 717 13.37 30.35 -15.77
CA ALA A 717 14.37 29.48 -15.18
C ALA A 717 14.42 29.66 -13.65
N ASN A 718 14.33 28.55 -12.92
CA ASN A 718 14.42 28.48 -11.48
C ASN A 718 15.39 27.34 -11.12
N PRO A 719 16.70 27.62 -10.98
CA PRO A 719 17.70 26.58 -10.82
C PRO A 719 17.99 26.24 -9.35
N VAL A 720 17.21 26.76 -8.40
CA VAL A 720 17.53 26.71 -6.97
C VAL A 720 16.35 26.21 -6.17
N PHE A 721 16.53 25.05 -5.56
CA PHE A 721 15.76 24.62 -4.41
C PHE A 721 16.35 25.24 -3.13
N ASP A 722 15.52 25.79 -2.25
CA ASP A 722 15.95 26.35 -0.96
C ASP A 722 14.81 26.18 0.07
N ASP A 723 15.08 25.39 1.10
CA ASP A 723 14.11 24.95 2.09
C ASP A 723 14.01 25.85 3.33
N SER A 724 14.68 27.01 3.36
CA SER A 724 14.70 27.91 4.53
C SER A 724 13.33 28.45 4.98
N MET A 725 12.27 28.21 4.20
CA MET A 725 10.89 28.43 4.62
C MET A 725 10.09 27.17 4.31
N VAL A 726 9.51 26.57 5.36
CA VAL A 726 8.73 25.31 5.31
C VAL A 726 7.64 25.36 4.25
N ASP A 727 6.90 26.46 4.14
CA ASP A 727 5.77 26.56 3.21
C ASP A 727 6.15 27.10 1.82
N ARG A 728 7.44 27.24 1.48
CA ARG A 728 7.88 27.90 0.24
C ARG A 728 7.30 27.26 -1.03
N TYR A 729 7.20 25.94 -1.02
CA TYR A 729 6.75 25.13 -2.13
C TYR A 729 5.39 24.49 -1.84
N TRP A 730 4.62 25.05 -0.92
CA TRP A 730 3.28 24.59 -0.57
C TRP A 730 2.31 25.77 -0.64
N SER A 731 1.04 25.50 -0.93
CA SER A 731 0.02 26.53 -1.07
C SER A 731 -1.26 26.13 -0.33
N ALA A 732 -1.75 27.00 0.54
CA ALA A 732 -3.06 26.85 1.18
C ALA A 732 -4.24 26.85 0.18
N GLN A 733 -4.01 27.24 -1.09
CA GLN A 733 -5.01 27.20 -2.15
C GLN A 733 -5.01 25.86 -2.90
N ASN A 734 -3.99 25.02 -2.67
CA ASN A 734 -3.85 23.70 -3.25
C ASN A 734 -3.02 22.80 -2.32
N GLU A 735 -3.62 22.45 -1.19
CA GLU A 735 -2.91 21.90 -0.04
C GLU A 735 -2.33 20.49 -0.26
N GLN A 736 -2.82 19.78 -1.29
CA GLN A 736 -2.46 18.41 -1.62
C GLN A 736 -1.36 18.31 -2.70
N ASN A 737 -1.09 19.38 -3.47
CA ASN A 737 -0.25 19.29 -4.67
C ASN A 737 1.25 19.17 -4.43
N SER A 738 1.75 19.65 -3.30
CA SER A 738 3.19 19.75 -3.06
C SER A 738 3.44 19.69 -1.57
N VAL A 739 4.68 19.90 -1.14
CA VAL A 739 5.15 19.51 0.18
C VAL A 739 5.63 20.71 1.01
N LYS A 740 5.36 20.62 2.32
CA LYS A 740 6.00 21.45 3.35
C LYS A 740 7.38 20.89 3.62
N VAL A 741 8.39 21.63 3.19
CA VAL A 741 9.79 21.21 3.23
C VAL A 741 10.37 21.26 4.64
N ALA A 742 11.50 20.60 4.88
CA ALA A 742 12.04 20.35 6.22
C ALA A 742 12.41 21.60 7.03
N GLY A 743 12.61 22.76 6.39
CA GLY A 743 12.93 24.00 7.09
C GLY A 743 14.38 24.10 7.60
N THR A 744 15.31 23.36 6.99
CA THR A 744 16.66 23.14 7.56
C THR A 744 17.73 24.14 7.11
N GLY A 745 17.42 25.00 6.12
CA GLY A 745 18.38 25.85 5.42
C GLY A 745 19.12 25.17 4.27
N THR A 746 18.74 23.94 3.92
CA THR A 746 19.27 23.19 2.77
C THR A 746 18.93 23.88 1.46
N ARG A 747 19.94 24.05 0.62
CA ARG A 747 19.85 24.60 -0.73
C ARG A 747 20.51 23.68 -1.74
N ILE A 748 19.82 23.41 -2.85
CA ILE A 748 20.34 22.62 -3.98
C ILE A 748 20.26 23.48 -5.25
N GLU A 749 21.41 23.80 -5.83
CA GLU A 749 21.53 24.68 -7.00
C GLU A 749 22.10 23.95 -8.20
N ILE A 750 21.43 24.09 -9.34
CA ILE A 750 21.93 23.61 -10.63
C ILE A 750 23.03 24.56 -11.10
N VAL A 751 24.29 24.12 -11.06
CA VAL A 751 25.44 24.90 -11.56
C VAL A 751 25.69 24.67 -13.04
N LYS A 752 25.30 23.50 -13.55
CA LYS A 752 25.37 23.15 -14.96
C LYS A 752 24.23 22.19 -15.31
N GLN A 753 23.56 22.46 -16.43
CA GLN A 753 22.53 21.61 -16.99
C GLN A 753 22.85 21.29 -18.45
N GLY A 754 22.70 20.02 -18.81
CA GLY A 754 22.84 19.51 -20.16
C GLY A 754 21.80 20.03 -21.16
N ASN A 755 22.08 19.85 -22.45
CA ASN A 755 21.17 20.21 -23.55
C ASN A 755 20.48 18.99 -24.16
N LYS A 756 21.07 17.80 -24.05
CA LYS A 756 20.52 16.54 -24.53
C LYS A 756 20.00 15.70 -23.36
N PRO A 757 19.08 14.74 -23.60
CA PRO A 757 18.59 13.85 -22.54
C PRO A 757 19.71 13.06 -21.83
N THR A 758 20.76 12.68 -22.55
CA THR A 758 21.91 11.92 -21.99
C THR A 758 22.94 12.78 -21.25
N ASP A 759 22.77 14.11 -21.22
CA ASP A 759 23.78 14.99 -20.65
C ASP A 759 23.68 15.03 -19.13
N ASN A 760 24.85 15.09 -18.48
CA ASN A 760 24.93 15.23 -17.02
C ASN A 760 24.43 16.60 -16.54
N MET A 761 23.98 16.61 -15.29
CA MET A 761 23.75 17.80 -14.48
C MET A 761 24.84 17.91 -13.41
N VAL A 762 25.20 19.13 -13.02
CA VAL A 762 26.01 19.35 -11.81
C VAL A 762 25.17 20.19 -10.85
N VAL A 763 25.04 19.70 -9.63
CA VAL A 763 24.32 20.37 -8.54
C VAL A 763 25.28 20.73 -7.42
N ARG A 764 25.02 21.84 -6.76
CA ARG A 764 25.72 22.28 -5.55
C ARG A 764 24.74 22.23 -4.39
N VAL A 765 25.05 21.39 -3.41
CA VAL A 765 24.30 21.26 -2.16
C VAL A 765 25.01 22.07 -1.08
N SER A 766 24.27 22.87 -0.34
CA SER A 766 24.75 23.58 0.85
C SER A 766 23.72 23.49 1.95
N ASN A 767 24.14 23.13 3.16
CA ASN A 767 23.28 22.92 4.32
C ASN A 767 23.94 23.40 5.62
#